data_AF-A0A0K2B6D3-F1
#
_entry.id   AF-A0A0K2B6D3-F1
#
_cell.length_a   1.000
_cell.length_b   1.000
_cell.length_c   1.000
_cell.angle_alpha   90.00
_cell.angle_beta   90.00
_cell.angle_gamma   90.00
#
_symmetry.space_group_name_H-M   'P 1'
#
loop_
_entity.id
_entity.type
_entity.pdbx_description
1 polymer ?
#
loop_
_entity_poly.entity_id
_entity_poly.type
_entity_poly.pdbx_seq_one_letter_code
_entity_poly.pdbx_strand_id
1 'polypeptide(L)'
;MARDFATELARLDQRIKNIEKGQRYAHGGSIENNALQVRDGDGSLRAILGVQSDGTTAVNIVNGPPPPVPAAPILGSVLGGITVSWNGTFADGAVPPLDWQRVEVHASTEDGFIASLETLKSTFETPQGGTVVVACDEPVYVRLIARNTSGTASEPTAQAGPLGPSPVVATDILDGIVTTVKLADDAVTQAKVAAGAIGTTEITDNAITTPKIVTGAVQTAQIDAGAVNTDKLAAGSVTTLKLAALAVTADVLAANAVTAGKIAAGAVTTNALTVGIAQSIGQKLTDSMADATAWQQVADSGTWQVLTGVTDAGTGGTVFEVTGRTALEHRQNIPFDPDALYKVTVRVRTTVAPTTGTPTVYLGLAGIAADGTTRVNVTGANDVALQHYVVASNQTIAVGTAWTTITGYLRGHAAVGVNGTNTPRPDPKTPGLAHAGVRYIRPLIRLLYGSTAGGVQQVDLVAVETVPTGVVNSVNIADGAITAVKLDADAITGKTITGGEINGSTITGALIQTEATGERITLNEADANKVLVYNDDNVAINELSARGLLVQGTSGAVMWLAPNLTYPALLLYNAAGTKAANVAVSEPVTGDANLEMVSGPFSANGYNQMVWRSVLARDAAVIERLAADATPSARRIGGRIFMNGALANFGYVNEDTPAETTTFIAEPNLATVGNGRLAVSAPASSFSALYVEAGVAHTGYLLRLFRDSANRFTVDKDGNTTVSGMLTTGNQAVGRVTITPSAANTPTSTTVTYAQLKGTTFDGFACSATTVPGTRVTGVSMSAVSATSAVVWMTRTDTNATSVSWQVIGR
;
A
#
# COMPACT_ATOMS: atom_id res chain seq x y z
N MET A 1 -113.08 151.69 49.44
CA MET A 1 -112.80 150.73 50.53
C MET A 1 -113.88 149.65 50.71
N ALA A 2 -115.18 149.89 50.41
CA ALA A 2 -116.22 148.84 50.47
C ALA A 2 -116.28 147.90 49.24
N ARG A 3 -115.67 148.26 48.10
CA ARG A 3 -115.73 147.48 46.85
C ARG A 3 -114.65 146.39 46.75
N ASP A 4 -113.62 146.46 47.60
CA ASP A 4 -112.47 145.53 47.62
C ASP A 4 -112.77 144.26 48.45
N PHE A 5 -113.63 144.41 49.46
CA PHE A 5 -114.04 143.30 50.33
C PHE A 5 -114.93 142.27 49.60
N ALA A 6 -115.76 142.73 48.65
CA ALA A 6 -116.57 141.83 47.83
C ALA A 6 -115.71 141.01 46.85
N THR A 7 -114.62 141.59 46.34
CA THR A 7 -113.66 140.90 45.48
C THR A 7 -112.84 139.88 46.27
N GLU A 8 -112.42 140.22 47.50
CA GLU A 8 -111.71 139.28 48.38
C GLU A 8 -112.61 138.13 48.85
N LEU A 9 -113.89 138.41 49.14
CA LEU A 9 -114.88 137.38 49.49
C LEU A 9 -115.19 136.45 48.31
N ALA A 10 -115.31 136.99 47.09
CA ALA A 10 -115.46 136.17 45.89
C ALA A 10 -114.21 135.30 45.63
N ARG A 11 -113.01 135.84 45.88
CA ARG A 11 -111.74 135.12 45.75
C ARG A 11 -111.60 134.01 46.81
N LEU A 12 -112.09 134.23 48.03
CA LEU A 12 -112.14 133.22 49.09
C LEU A 12 -113.18 132.12 48.80
N ASP A 13 -114.37 132.48 48.31
CA ASP A 13 -115.39 131.50 47.89
C ASP A 13 -114.87 130.61 46.75
N GLN A 14 -114.10 131.18 45.82
CA GLN A 14 -113.48 130.43 44.72
C GLN A 14 -112.29 129.56 45.18
N ARG A 15 -111.54 129.97 46.23
CA ARG A 15 -110.54 129.11 46.89
C ARG A 15 -111.19 127.95 47.64
N ILE A 16 -112.32 128.18 48.31
CA ILE A 16 -113.06 127.13 49.01
C ILE A 16 -113.63 126.11 48.01
N LYS A 17 -114.24 126.56 46.91
CA LYS A 17 -114.69 125.67 45.82
C LYS A 17 -113.55 124.89 45.14
N ASN A 18 -112.32 125.42 45.14
CA ASN A 18 -111.15 124.71 44.63
C ASN A 18 -110.52 123.75 45.67
N ILE A 19 -110.73 123.97 46.97
CA ILE A 19 -110.37 123.03 48.03
C ILE A 19 -111.39 121.87 48.13
N GLU A 20 -112.66 122.10 47.76
CA GLU A 20 -113.69 121.05 47.65
C GLU A 20 -113.49 120.12 46.43
N LYS A 21 -112.67 120.50 45.44
CA LYS A 21 -112.31 119.66 44.28
C LYS A 21 -111.00 118.87 44.45
N GLY A 22 -110.25 119.10 45.53
CA GLY A 22 -109.15 118.20 45.91
C GLY A 22 -109.73 116.92 46.51
N GLN A 23 -109.49 115.78 45.86
CA GLN A 23 -109.96 114.47 46.31
C GLN A 23 -109.54 114.20 47.76
N ARG A 24 -110.48 114.44 48.67
CA ARG A 24 -110.50 113.89 50.01
C ARG A 24 -110.80 112.41 49.89
N TYR A 25 -109.79 111.59 50.18
CA TYR A 25 -110.03 110.28 50.78
C TYR A 25 -110.79 110.52 52.08
N ALA A 26 -112.07 110.16 52.10
CA ALA A 26 -112.89 110.18 53.29
C ALA A 26 -112.55 108.96 54.16
N HIS A 27 -112.11 109.22 55.38
CA HIS A 27 -112.45 108.50 56.62
C HIS A 27 -112.34 106.97 56.63
N GLY A 28 -111.27 106.45 57.26
CA GLY A 28 -111.38 105.32 58.19
C GLY A 28 -111.61 103.91 57.63
N GLY A 29 -110.93 103.50 56.55
CA GLY A 29 -110.84 102.10 56.13
C GLY A 29 -109.41 101.58 56.22
N SER A 30 -109.14 100.67 57.16
CA SER A 30 -107.84 100.02 57.38
C SER A 30 -107.47 99.06 56.23
N ILE A 31 -106.19 99.04 55.81
CA ILE A 31 -105.62 98.05 54.87
C ILE A 31 -105.17 96.82 55.68
N GLU A 32 -106.14 96.11 56.23
CA GLU A 32 -105.92 94.84 56.95
C GLU A 32 -106.30 93.72 55.98
N ASN A 33 -105.34 92.89 55.57
CA ASN A 33 -105.48 91.81 54.57
C ASN A 33 -105.75 92.22 53.11
N ASN A 34 -105.27 93.40 52.68
CA ASN A 34 -105.25 93.79 51.26
C ASN A 34 -103.87 94.29 50.84
N ALA A 35 -103.55 94.21 49.54
CA ALA A 35 -102.28 94.68 48.99
C ALA A 35 -102.47 95.93 48.12
N LEU A 36 -101.57 96.90 48.25
CA LEU A 36 -101.52 98.08 47.41
C LEU A 36 -100.90 97.73 46.06
N GLN A 37 -101.72 97.81 45.01
CA GLN A 37 -101.29 97.60 43.63
C GLN A 37 -100.76 98.93 43.05
N VAL A 38 -99.45 99.01 42.83
CA VAL A 38 -98.81 100.09 42.09
C VAL A 38 -98.84 99.73 40.61
N ARG A 39 -99.54 100.55 39.83
CA ARG A 39 -99.65 100.43 38.37
C ARG A 39 -98.90 101.57 37.69
N ASP A 40 -98.40 101.36 36.48
CA ASP A 40 -97.84 102.45 35.66
C ASP A 40 -98.92 103.32 35.02
N GLY A 41 -98.49 104.35 34.26
CA GLY A 41 -99.38 105.28 33.55
C GLY A 41 -100.29 104.63 32.48
N ASP A 42 -100.00 103.38 32.11
CA ASP A 42 -100.76 102.58 31.13
C ASP A 42 -101.62 101.50 31.81
N GLY A 43 -101.67 101.49 33.15
CA GLY A 43 -102.54 100.64 33.96
C GLY A 43 -102.01 99.22 34.26
N SER A 44 -100.79 98.89 33.83
CA SER A 44 -100.16 97.59 34.10
C SER A 44 -99.61 97.53 35.52
N LEU A 45 -99.81 96.41 36.22
CA LEU A 45 -99.30 96.20 37.57
C LEU A 45 -97.77 96.13 37.57
N ARG A 46 -97.12 96.96 38.39
CA ARG A 46 -95.64 97.09 38.52
C ARG A 46 -95.10 96.71 39.89
N ALA A 47 -95.88 96.88 40.95
CA ALA A 47 -95.49 96.42 42.28
C ALA A 47 -96.73 96.12 43.13
N ILE A 48 -96.62 95.13 43.99
CA ILE A 48 -97.58 94.83 45.05
C ILE A 48 -96.89 95.14 46.37
N LEU A 49 -97.39 96.12 47.11
CA LEU A 49 -96.92 96.46 48.45
C LEU A 49 -97.93 95.94 49.49
N GLY A 50 -97.46 95.08 50.38
CA GLY A 50 -98.30 94.51 51.44
C GLY A 50 -97.49 94.06 52.65
N VAL A 51 -98.15 94.09 53.81
CA VAL A 51 -97.66 93.46 55.04
C VAL A 51 -98.01 91.98 54.95
N GLN A 52 -97.01 91.11 55.06
CA GLN A 52 -97.22 89.67 55.14
C GLN A 52 -97.70 89.31 56.55
N SER A 53 -98.36 88.15 56.72
CA SER A 53 -98.93 87.73 58.01
C SER A 53 -97.91 87.55 59.15
N ASP A 54 -96.62 87.60 58.84
CA ASP A 54 -95.49 87.54 59.76
C ASP A 54 -95.00 88.93 60.24
N GLY A 55 -95.66 90.01 59.82
CA GLY A 55 -95.30 91.39 60.19
C GLY A 55 -94.16 91.99 59.36
N THR A 56 -93.68 91.29 58.33
CA THR A 56 -92.70 91.85 57.39
C THR A 56 -93.39 92.62 56.26
N THR A 57 -92.78 93.71 55.81
CA THR A 57 -93.21 94.44 54.60
C THR A 57 -92.44 93.92 53.39
N ALA A 58 -93.14 93.36 52.41
CA ALA A 58 -92.53 92.92 51.15
C ALA A 58 -93.02 93.78 49.99
N VAL A 59 -92.08 94.26 49.17
CA VAL A 59 -92.37 94.81 47.85
C VAL A 59 -92.16 93.69 46.86
N ASN A 60 -93.23 93.13 46.31
CA ASN A 60 -93.13 92.16 45.23
C ASN A 60 -93.27 92.90 43.90
N ILE A 61 -92.17 93.04 43.16
CA ILE A 61 -92.15 93.69 41.85
C ILE A 61 -92.66 92.67 40.82
N VAL A 62 -93.74 93.00 40.13
CA VAL A 62 -94.37 92.13 39.13
C VAL A 62 -94.27 92.85 37.79
N ASN A 63 -93.70 92.21 36.77
CA ASN A 63 -93.44 92.81 35.45
C ASN A 63 -92.49 94.03 35.51
N GLY A 64 -91.36 93.91 36.21
CA GLY A 64 -90.29 94.92 36.16
C GLY A 64 -89.73 95.07 34.73
N PRO A 65 -89.22 96.25 34.34
CA PRO A 65 -88.53 96.40 33.06
C PRO A 65 -87.34 95.42 32.98
N PRO A 66 -86.89 95.04 31.76
CA PRO A 66 -85.68 94.27 31.59
C PRO A 66 -84.53 94.86 32.42
N PRO A 67 -83.79 94.04 33.19
CA PRO A 67 -82.62 94.52 33.91
C PRO A 67 -81.57 95.05 32.91
N PRO A 68 -80.66 95.95 33.34
CA PRO A 68 -79.58 96.42 32.48
C PRO A 68 -78.70 95.26 31.99
N VAL A 69 -78.04 95.46 30.84
CA VAL A 69 -77.12 94.45 30.28
C VAL A 69 -75.89 94.35 31.18
N PRO A 70 -75.50 93.16 31.65
CA PRO A 70 -74.26 92.99 32.42
C PRO A 70 -73.04 93.54 31.66
N ALA A 71 -72.00 93.95 32.37
CA ALA A 71 -70.71 94.16 31.73
C ALA A 71 -70.21 92.85 31.10
N ALA A 72 -69.43 92.96 30.02
CA ALA A 72 -68.90 91.79 29.32
C ALA A 72 -68.12 90.89 30.29
N PRO A 73 -68.28 89.55 30.20
CA PRO A 73 -67.57 88.62 31.08
C PRO A 73 -66.06 88.67 30.86
N ILE A 74 -65.30 88.50 31.92
CA ILE A 74 -63.85 88.27 31.87
C ILE A 74 -63.62 86.75 31.86
N LEU A 75 -62.90 86.26 30.85
CA LEU A 75 -62.63 84.83 30.67
C LEU A 75 -61.19 84.50 31.05
N GLY A 76 -60.97 83.34 31.69
CA GLY A 76 -59.64 82.79 31.95
C GLY A 76 -59.62 81.26 31.80
N SER A 77 -58.60 80.70 31.17
CA SER A 77 -58.49 79.24 30.97
C SER A 77 -58.11 78.52 32.27
N VAL A 78 -58.77 77.39 32.55
CA VAL A 78 -58.44 76.47 33.64
C VAL A 78 -58.43 75.03 33.14
N LEU A 79 -57.91 74.09 33.93
CA LEU A 79 -57.95 72.68 33.55
C LEU A 79 -59.40 72.20 33.46
N GLY A 80 -59.79 71.65 32.31
CA GLY A 80 -61.14 71.12 32.05
C GLY A 80 -62.23 72.17 31.81
N GLY A 81 -61.89 73.46 31.69
CA GLY A 81 -62.88 74.47 31.35
C GLY A 81 -62.35 75.91 31.29
N ILE A 82 -63.27 76.87 31.32
CA ILE A 82 -62.96 78.29 31.47
C ILE A 82 -63.59 78.84 32.73
N THR A 83 -62.91 79.79 33.35
CA THR A 83 -63.51 80.68 34.34
C THR A 83 -64.23 81.80 33.61
N VAL A 84 -65.49 82.02 33.96
CA VAL A 84 -66.28 83.18 33.56
C VAL A 84 -66.43 84.04 34.79
N SER A 85 -65.95 85.28 34.73
CA SER A 85 -66.06 86.23 35.83
C SER A 85 -66.90 87.42 35.42
N TRP A 86 -67.81 87.82 36.30
CA TRP A 86 -68.56 89.06 36.21
C TRP A 86 -68.33 89.85 37.49
N ASN A 87 -68.04 91.14 37.40
CA ASN A 87 -67.61 91.98 38.53
C ASN A 87 -68.78 92.73 39.21
N GLY A 88 -70.03 92.34 38.95
CA GLY A 88 -71.21 92.98 39.51
C GLY A 88 -71.60 94.31 38.84
N THR A 89 -70.93 94.70 37.75
CA THR A 89 -71.21 95.95 37.03
C THR A 89 -72.03 95.72 35.77
N PHE A 90 -72.82 96.70 35.37
CA PHE A 90 -73.60 96.69 34.13
C PHE A 90 -72.93 97.56 33.07
N ALA A 91 -73.16 97.25 31.79
CA ALA A 91 -72.45 97.88 30.67
C ALA A 91 -72.64 99.40 30.57
N ASP A 92 -73.77 99.91 31.08
CA ASP A 92 -74.14 101.32 31.15
C ASP A 92 -73.76 101.99 32.49
N GLY A 93 -73.12 101.27 33.40
CA GLY A 93 -72.79 101.75 34.75
C GLY A 93 -73.98 101.81 35.71
N ALA A 94 -75.12 101.20 35.37
CA ALA A 94 -76.27 101.12 36.26
C ALA A 94 -75.96 100.31 37.54
N VAL A 95 -76.65 100.65 38.63
CA VAL A 95 -76.64 99.88 39.89
C VAL A 95 -77.64 98.71 39.75
N PRO A 96 -77.35 97.51 40.30
CA PRO A 96 -78.29 96.39 40.29
C PRO A 96 -79.69 96.84 40.78
N PRO A 97 -80.76 96.59 39.98
CA PRO A 97 -82.13 96.88 40.39
C PRO A 97 -82.54 96.14 41.67
N LEU A 98 -83.51 96.68 42.40
CA LEU A 98 -84.07 96.05 43.61
C LEU A 98 -84.74 94.69 43.32
N ASP A 99 -85.20 94.46 42.10
CA ASP A 99 -85.74 93.20 41.59
C ASP A 99 -84.71 92.33 40.86
N TRP A 100 -83.42 92.66 40.90
CA TRP A 100 -82.38 91.80 40.33
C TRP A 100 -82.42 90.40 40.97
N GLN A 101 -82.36 89.35 40.16
CA GLN A 101 -82.41 87.97 40.63
C GLN A 101 -81.07 87.25 40.42
N ARG A 102 -80.57 87.23 39.18
CA ARG A 102 -79.33 86.53 38.83
C ARG A 102 -78.76 87.04 37.51
N VAL A 103 -77.50 86.70 37.23
CA VAL A 103 -76.92 86.77 35.89
C VAL A 103 -76.67 85.36 35.37
N GLU A 104 -77.30 85.03 34.26
CA GLU A 104 -77.15 83.78 33.53
C GLU A 104 -75.86 83.79 32.70
N VAL A 105 -75.07 82.73 32.81
CA VAL A 105 -73.85 82.50 32.04
C VAL A 105 -74.17 81.53 30.92
N HIS A 106 -74.20 82.02 29.69
CA HIS A 106 -74.40 81.21 28.51
C HIS A 106 -73.08 80.95 27.79
N ALA A 107 -72.82 79.72 27.37
CA ALA A 107 -71.66 79.36 26.57
C ALA A 107 -72.00 78.38 25.43
N SER A 108 -71.35 78.56 24.28
CA SER A 108 -71.46 77.71 23.09
C SER A 108 -70.14 77.68 22.31
N THR A 109 -69.85 76.60 21.59
CA THR A 109 -68.74 76.54 20.63
C THR A 109 -69.04 77.31 19.34
N GLU A 110 -70.31 77.66 19.10
CA GLU A 110 -70.75 78.41 17.93
C GLU A 110 -70.53 79.91 18.10
N ASP A 111 -69.85 80.53 17.14
CA ASP A 111 -69.68 81.98 17.08
C ASP A 111 -71.03 82.66 16.78
N GLY A 112 -71.37 83.69 17.55
CA GLY A 112 -72.60 84.43 17.35
C GLY A 112 -73.85 83.79 17.95
N PHE A 113 -73.70 82.72 18.75
CA PHE A 113 -74.83 81.94 19.27
C PHE A 113 -75.90 82.80 19.98
N ILE A 114 -77.14 82.33 19.86
CA ILE A 114 -78.27 82.93 20.57
C ILE A 114 -78.40 82.26 21.94
N ALA A 115 -78.41 83.08 22.98
CA ALA A 115 -78.58 82.60 24.35
C ALA A 115 -79.95 81.93 24.54
N SER A 116 -79.93 80.71 25.06
CA SER A 116 -81.09 79.84 25.26
C SER A 116 -80.86 78.97 26.49
N LEU A 117 -81.86 78.17 26.88
CA LEU A 117 -81.71 77.21 27.98
C LEU A 117 -80.65 76.13 27.69
N GLU A 118 -80.34 75.85 26.41
CA GLU A 118 -79.31 74.87 26.03
C GLU A 118 -77.88 75.41 26.23
N THR A 119 -77.73 76.72 26.02
CA THR A 119 -76.45 77.40 26.19
C THR A 119 -76.22 77.87 27.62
N LEU A 120 -77.25 77.90 28.48
CA LEU A 120 -77.12 78.22 29.89
C LEU A 120 -76.23 77.18 30.61
N LYS A 121 -75.09 77.61 31.15
CA LYS A 121 -74.13 76.73 31.85
C LYS A 121 -74.04 76.98 33.35
N SER A 122 -74.24 78.22 33.78
CA SER A 122 -74.14 78.59 35.20
C SER A 122 -74.85 79.91 35.45
N THR A 123 -74.89 80.34 36.70
CA THR A 123 -75.51 81.60 37.11
C THR A 123 -74.67 82.27 38.21
N PHE A 124 -74.66 83.60 38.21
CA PHE A 124 -74.24 84.40 39.36
C PHE A 124 -75.49 84.79 40.14
N GLU A 125 -75.61 84.29 41.36
CA GLU A 125 -76.75 84.54 42.26
C GLU A 125 -76.51 85.72 43.22
N THR A 126 -75.38 86.42 43.07
CA THR A 126 -75.06 87.64 43.82
C THR A 126 -74.89 88.83 42.88
N PRO A 127 -75.47 90.01 43.19
CA PRO A 127 -75.34 91.20 42.37
C PRO A 127 -73.94 91.82 42.45
N GLN A 128 -73.10 91.37 43.39
CA GLN A 128 -71.70 91.79 43.50
C GLN A 128 -70.79 91.11 42.46
N GLY A 129 -71.33 90.17 41.68
CA GLY A 129 -70.56 89.37 40.75
C GLY A 129 -69.83 88.20 41.41
N GLY A 130 -69.07 87.48 40.60
CA GLY A 130 -68.31 86.31 41.03
C GLY A 130 -67.60 85.65 39.86
N THR A 131 -67.01 84.50 40.13
CA THR A 131 -66.37 83.65 39.12
C THR A 131 -67.00 82.26 39.18
N VAL A 132 -67.40 81.75 38.02
CA VAL A 132 -67.88 80.37 37.85
C VAL A 132 -67.00 79.65 36.84
N VAL A 133 -66.85 78.34 36.99
CA VAL A 133 -66.15 77.51 36.02
C VAL A 133 -67.18 76.88 35.09
N VAL A 134 -67.02 77.11 33.79
CA VAL A 134 -67.78 76.45 32.73
C VAL A 134 -66.89 75.34 32.18
N ALA A 135 -67.29 74.09 32.38
CA ALA A 135 -66.60 72.94 31.80
C ALA A 135 -66.73 72.97 30.27
N CYS A 136 -65.61 72.83 29.59
CA CYS A 136 -65.56 72.75 28.13
C CYS A 136 -64.33 71.97 27.68
N ASP A 137 -64.52 71.09 26.71
CA ASP A 137 -63.43 70.32 26.10
C ASP A 137 -62.83 71.03 24.87
N GLU A 138 -63.55 72.02 24.35
CA GLU A 138 -63.19 72.83 23.19
C GLU A 138 -63.40 74.33 23.49
N PRO A 139 -62.77 75.25 22.74
CA PRO A 139 -62.97 76.69 22.94
C PRO A 139 -64.44 77.12 22.80
N VAL A 140 -64.96 77.85 23.79
CA VAL A 140 -66.35 78.35 23.81
C VAL A 140 -66.42 79.87 23.86
N TYR A 141 -67.46 80.41 23.24
CA TYR A 141 -67.91 81.79 23.36
C TYR A 141 -68.87 81.93 24.53
N VAL A 142 -68.84 83.06 25.23
CA VAL A 142 -69.66 83.33 26.42
C VAL A 142 -70.45 84.63 26.29
N ARG A 143 -71.72 84.60 26.71
CA ARG A 143 -72.58 85.78 26.88
C ARG A 143 -73.25 85.73 28.25
N LEU A 144 -73.46 86.90 28.85
CA LEU A 144 -74.21 87.02 30.10
C LEU A 144 -75.60 87.61 29.85
N ILE A 145 -76.58 87.21 30.65
CA ILE A 145 -77.94 87.77 30.64
C ILE A 145 -78.39 88.01 32.08
N ALA A 146 -78.77 89.23 32.44
CA ALA A 146 -79.38 89.48 33.74
C ALA A 146 -80.86 89.08 33.73
N ARG A 147 -81.35 88.56 34.86
CA ARG A 147 -82.77 88.24 35.12
C ARG A 147 -83.25 89.03 36.33
N ASN A 148 -84.48 89.53 36.26
CA ASN A 148 -85.18 90.03 37.44
C ASN A 148 -86.06 88.94 38.09
N THR A 149 -86.64 89.23 39.26
CA THR A 149 -87.50 88.28 40.02
C THR A 149 -88.77 87.85 39.27
N SER A 150 -89.17 88.58 38.23
CA SER A 150 -90.27 88.22 37.32
C SER A 150 -89.84 87.33 36.14
N GLY A 151 -88.54 87.03 36.01
CA GLY A 151 -87.97 86.21 34.93
C GLY A 151 -87.65 86.95 33.63
N THR A 152 -87.88 88.27 33.57
CA THR A 152 -87.56 89.11 32.41
C THR A 152 -86.05 89.20 32.24
N ALA A 153 -85.58 89.00 31.01
CA ALA A 153 -84.16 88.97 30.64
C ALA A 153 -83.69 90.35 30.15
N SER A 154 -82.43 90.70 30.43
CA SER A 154 -81.73 91.77 29.70
C SER A 154 -81.44 91.35 28.25
N GLU A 155 -81.02 92.31 27.42
CA GLU A 155 -80.27 91.94 26.20
C GLU A 155 -78.97 91.22 26.59
N PRO A 156 -78.46 90.29 25.77
CA PRO A 156 -77.18 89.63 26.02
C PRO A 156 -76.01 90.59 25.97
N THR A 157 -74.96 90.31 26.73
CA THR A 157 -73.68 91.03 26.59
C THR A 157 -73.08 90.86 25.20
N ALA A 158 -72.13 91.75 24.86
CA ALA A 158 -71.17 91.43 23.82
C ALA A 158 -70.53 90.06 24.12
N GLN A 159 -70.30 89.30 23.05
CA GLN A 159 -69.73 87.96 23.15
C GLN A 159 -68.25 88.06 23.54
N ALA A 160 -67.84 87.28 24.54
CA ALA A 160 -66.44 87.08 24.89
C ALA A 160 -65.97 85.70 24.39
N GLY A 161 -64.69 85.57 24.05
CA GLY A 161 -64.11 84.32 23.56
C GLY A 161 -63.93 84.27 22.03
N PRO A 162 -63.57 83.10 21.48
CA PRO A 162 -63.63 81.81 22.15
C PRO A 162 -62.44 81.62 23.08
N LEU A 163 -62.66 80.96 24.22
CA LEU A 163 -61.58 80.54 25.10
C LEU A 163 -61.78 79.08 25.48
N GLY A 164 -60.71 78.29 25.43
CA GLY A 164 -60.71 76.86 25.75
C GLY A 164 -60.06 76.54 27.09
N PRO A 165 -60.09 75.25 27.49
CA PRO A 165 -59.39 74.79 28.68
C PRO A 165 -57.88 75.01 28.57
N SER A 166 -57.21 75.20 29.70
CA SER A 166 -55.75 75.23 29.73
C SER A 166 -55.19 73.85 29.36
N PRO A 167 -54.10 73.78 28.57
CA PRO A 167 -53.44 72.51 28.29
C PRO A 167 -52.87 71.92 29.57
N VAL A 168 -52.96 70.59 29.70
CA VAL A 168 -52.28 69.85 30.78
C VAL A 168 -50.78 69.96 30.56
N VAL A 169 -50.05 70.51 31.53
CA VAL A 169 -48.58 70.56 31.53
C VAL A 169 -48.01 69.56 32.53
N ALA A 170 -46.69 69.33 32.50
CA ALA A 170 -46.04 68.32 33.32
C ALA A 170 -46.33 68.47 34.83
N THR A 171 -46.43 69.70 35.34
CA THR A 171 -46.72 69.96 36.77
C THR A 171 -48.16 69.61 37.18
N ASP A 172 -49.08 69.49 36.23
CA ASP A 172 -50.47 69.11 36.48
C ASP A 172 -50.62 67.58 36.65
N ILE A 173 -49.59 66.81 36.28
CA ILE A 173 -49.55 65.35 36.37
C ILE A 173 -48.57 64.93 37.47
N LEU A 174 -49.08 64.33 38.54
CA LEU A 174 -48.24 63.79 39.61
C LEU A 174 -47.49 62.53 39.16
N ASP A 175 -46.27 62.34 39.66
CA ASP A 175 -45.47 61.15 39.39
C ASP A 175 -46.23 59.86 39.71
N GLY A 176 -46.21 58.91 38.78
CA GLY A 176 -46.89 57.61 38.92
C GLY A 176 -48.41 57.65 38.79
N ILE A 177 -49.03 58.81 38.56
CA ILE A 177 -50.49 58.89 38.45
C ILE A 177 -51.01 58.27 37.15
N VAL A 178 -50.23 58.29 36.07
CA VAL A 178 -50.59 57.64 34.79
C VAL A 178 -50.16 56.17 34.87
N THR A 179 -51.10 55.31 35.25
CA THR A 179 -50.93 53.85 35.28
C THR A 179 -51.39 53.23 33.96
N THR A 180 -51.12 51.93 33.76
CA THR A 180 -51.55 51.19 32.57
C THR A 180 -53.06 51.28 32.32
N VAL A 181 -53.89 51.20 33.36
CA VAL A 181 -55.37 51.34 33.27
C VAL A 181 -55.83 52.71 32.77
N LYS A 182 -55.01 53.76 32.94
CA LYS A 182 -55.34 55.12 32.50
C LYS A 182 -54.91 55.40 31.06
N LEU A 183 -54.17 54.48 30.44
CA LEU A 183 -53.84 54.51 29.03
C LEU A 183 -54.76 53.53 28.31
N ALA A 184 -55.52 54.00 27.33
CA ALA A 184 -56.26 53.10 26.45
C ALA A 184 -55.28 52.21 25.66
N ASP A 185 -55.75 51.07 25.19
CA ASP A 185 -54.97 50.21 24.29
C ASP A 185 -54.52 51.04 23.07
N ASP A 186 -53.25 50.87 22.68
CA ASP A 186 -52.58 51.62 21.61
C ASP A 186 -52.52 53.15 21.81
N ALA A 187 -52.87 53.67 23.00
CA ALA A 187 -52.82 55.10 23.27
C ALA A 187 -51.41 55.68 23.16
N VAL A 188 -50.35 54.89 23.39
CA VAL A 188 -48.95 55.29 23.22
C VAL A 188 -48.44 54.78 21.87
N THR A 189 -48.60 55.60 20.84
CA THR A 189 -48.06 55.34 19.49
C THR A 189 -46.59 55.72 19.41
N GLN A 190 -45.90 55.29 18.35
CA GLN A 190 -44.48 55.63 18.14
C GLN A 190 -44.20 57.13 18.22
N ALA A 191 -45.08 57.98 17.67
CA ALA A 191 -44.92 59.43 17.70
C ALA A 191 -45.03 60.04 19.10
N LYS A 192 -45.62 59.32 20.07
CA LYS A 192 -45.76 59.75 21.47
C LYS A 192 -44.57 59.33 22.34
N VAL A 193 -43.63 58.54 21.80
CA VAL A 193 -42.41 58.11 22.49
C VAL A 193 -41.25 58.95 21.98
N ALA A 194 -40.62 59.72 22.87
CA ALA A 194 -39.44 60.49 22.50
C ALA A 194 -38.28 59.57 22.08
N ALA A 195 -37.44 60.05 21.16
CA ALA A 195 -36.26 59.31 20.74
C ALA A 195 -35.35 59.00 21.95
N GLY A 196 -35.03 57.72 22.15
CA GLY A 196 -34.21 57.27 23.29
C GLY A 196 -34.97 57.10 24.61
N ALA A 197 -36.28 57.32 24.67
CA ALA A 197 -37.07 57.14 25.89
C ALA A 197 -37.20 55.68 26.35
N ILE A 198 -36.96 54.72 25.44
CA ILE A 198 -36.98 53.28 25.74
C ILE A 198 -35.53 52.82 25.91
N GLY A 199 -35.12 52.59 27.15
CA GLY A 199 -33.83 52.02 27.53
C GLY A 199 -33.91 50.52 27.75
N THR A 200 -32.89 49.95 28.41
CA THR A 200 -32.81 48.51 28.66
C THR A 200 -33.78 48.04 29.74
N THR A 201 -34.20 48.92 30.66
CA THR A 201 -35.11 48.60 31.76
C THR A 201 -36.57 48.54 31.32
N GLU A 202 -36.92 49.21 30.23
CA GLU A 202 -38.28 49.26 29.66
C GLU A 202 -38.54 48.09 28.69
N ILE A 203 -37.49 47.35 28.31
CA ILE A 203 -37.57 46.18 27.42
C ILE A 203 -37.43 44.92 28.26
N THR A 204 -38.51 44.13 28.37
CA THR A 204 -38.45 42.84 29.06
C THR A 204 -37.64 41.81 28.26
N ASP A 205 -37.11 40.80 28.96
CA ASP A 205 -36.44 39.66 28.32
C ASP A 205 -37.29 39.08 27.18
N ASN A 206 -36.65 38.84 26.03
CA ASN A 206 -37.27 38.31 24.81
C ASN A 206 -38.36 39.19 24.17
N ALA A 207 -38.55 40.44 24.61
CA ALA A 207 -39.52 41.34 23.98
C ALA A 207 -39.19 41.65 22.51
N ILE A 208 -37.90 41.64 22.13
CA ILE A 208 -37.45 41.85 20.75
C ILE A 208 -37.34 40.49 20.04
N THR A 209 -38.40 40.15 19.31
CA THR A 209 -38.47 38.94 18.46
C THR A 209 -37.98 39.22 17.04
N THR A 210 -37.65 38.18 16.27
CA THR A 210 -37.14 38.33 14.90
C THR A 210 -37.98 39.26 14.00
N PRO A 211 -39.33 39.21 13.98
CA PRO A 211 -40.13 40.14 13.17
C PRO A 211 -40.02 41.61 13.58
N LYS A 212 -39.59 41.90 14.81
CA LYS A 212 -39.36 43.27 15.31
C LYS A 212 -37.99 43.83 14.90
N ILE A 213 -37.10 42.99 14.37
CA ILE A 213 -35.79 43.37 13.86
C ILE A 213 -35.86 43.40 12.34
N VAL A 214 -35.85 44.60 11.76
CA VAL A 214 -35.80 44.75 10.30
C VAL A 214 -34.44 44.33 9.74
N THR A 215 -34.40 43.88 8.48
CA THR A 215 -33.16 43.51 7.79
C THR A 215 -32.13 44.65 7.87
N GLY A 216 -30.93 44.35 8.39
CA GLY A 216 -29.84 45.32 8.54
C GLY A 216 -29.91 46.19 9.80
N ALA A 217 -30.89 46.00 10.68
CA ALA A 217 -30.97 46.75 11.95
C ALA A 217 -29.81 46.47 12.90
N VAL A 218 -29.30 45.23 12.92
CA VAL A 218 -28.13 44.83 13.72
C VAL A 218 -26.87 45.08 12.90
N GLN A 219 -26.13 46.14 13.24
CA GLN A 219 -24.82 46.44 12.66
C GLN A 219 -23.72 45.90 13.59
N THR A 220 -22.46 46.03 13.16
CA THR A 220 -21.30 45.52 13.91
C THR A 220 -21.18 46.12 15.31
N ALA A 221 -21.57 47.38 15.49
CA ALA A 221 -21.52 48.07 16.79
C ALA A 221 -22.50 47.49 17.84
N GLN A 222 -23.52 46.74 17.40
CA GLN A 222 -24.48 46.06 18.27
C GLN A 222 -24.10 44.61 18.59
N ILE A 223 -22.97 44.11 18.08
CA ILE A 223 -22.51 42.74 18.29
C ILE A 223 -21.20 42.79 19.08
N ASP A 224 -21.25 42.37 20.34
CA ASP A 224 -20.06 42.28 21.18
C ASP A 224 -19.03 41.27 20.63
N ALA A 225 -17.76 41.51 20.94
CA ALA A 225 -16.69 40.59 20.57
C ALA A 225 -16.95 39.19 21.16
N GLY A 226 -17.01 38.17 20.30
CA GLY A 226 -17.27 36.78 20.69
C GLY A 226 -18.76 36.42 20.86
N ALA A 227 -19.70 37.35 20.65
CA ALA A 227 -21.13 37.06 20.72
C ALA A 227 -21.60 36.03 19.67
N VAL A 228 -20.91 35.94 18.53
CA VAL A 228 -21.14 34.94 17.48
C VAL A 228 -20.13 33.79 17.65
N ASN A 229 -20.51 32.78 18.43
CA ASN A 229 -19.74 31.55 18.59
C ASN A 229 -20.15 30.48 17.55
N THR A 230 -19.47 29.34 17.57
CA THR A 230 -19.71 28.23 16.61
C THR A 230 -21.15 27.73 16.63
N ASP A 231 -21.81 27.71 17.79
CA ASP A 231 -23.18 27.21 17.93
C ASP A 231 -24.22 28.19 17.33
N LYS A 232 -23.82 29.45 17.13
CA LYS A 232 -24.63 30.48 16.46
C LYS A 232 -24.43 30.48 14.93
N LEU A 233 -23.48 29.72 14.41
CA LEU A 233 -23.20 29.61 12.97
C LEU A 233 -23.71 28.28 12.42
N ALA A 234 -24.66 28.33 11.49
CA ALA A 234 -25.08 27.13 10.76
C ALA A 234 -23.95 26.58 9.89
N ALA A 235 -23.93 25.26 9.67
CA ALA A 235 -22.95 24.62 8.77
C ALA A 235 -23.02 25.25 7.36
N GLY A 236 -21.87 25.65 6.82
CA GLY A 236 -21.77 26.31 5.50
C GLY A 236 -22.21 27.78 5.48
N SER A 237 -22.60 28.37 6.61
CA SER A 237 -23.01 29.79 6.67
C SER A 237 -21.86 30.76 6.40
N VAL A 238 -20.59 30.38 6.63
CA VAL A 238 -19.40 31.16 6.28
C VAL A 238 -18.91 30.73 4.89
N THR A 239 -19.24 31.53 3.87
CA THR A 239 -18.79 31.32 2.49
C THR A 239 -17.51 32.10 2.21
N THR A 240 -16.84 31.81 1.10
CA THR A 240 -15.60 32.53 0.69
C THR A 240 -15.78 34.04 0.59
N LEU A 241 -16.97 34.51 0.17
CA LEU A 241 -17.32 35.93 0.11
C LEU A 241 -17.41 36.61 1.48
N LYS A 242 -17.57 35.85 2.56
CA LYS A 242 -17.65 36.35 3.94
C LYS A 242 -16.28 36.39 4.63
N LEU A 243 -15.25 35.83 4.01
CA LEU A 243 -13.88 35.87 4.51
C LEU A 243 -13.12 36.99 3.81
N ALA A 244 -12.53 37.90 4.58
CA ALA A 244 -11.61 38.88 4.03
C ALA A 244 -10.38 38.18 3.44
N ALA A 245 -9.70 38.85 2.50
CA ALA A 245 -8.40 38.38 2.02
C ALA A 245 -7.46 38.21 3.22
N LEU A 246 -6.77 37.06 3.28
CA LEU A 246 -5.85 36.68 4.36
C LEU A 246 -6.49 36.45 5.75
N ALA A 247 -7.82 36.34 5.85
CA ALA A 247 -8.50 36.08 7.13
C ALA A 247 -8.19 34.69 7.73
N VAL A 248 -7.77 33.73 6.90
CA VAL A 248 -7.37 32.38 7.34
C VAL A 248 -5.84 32.35 7.49
N THR A 249 -5.37 32.58 8.71
CA THR A 249 -3.95 32.51 9.08
C THR A 249 -3.52 31.08 9.46
N ALA A 250 -2.22 30.85 9.60
CA ALA A 250 -1.70 29.54 10.01
C ALA A 250 -2.24 29.10 11.37
N ASP A 251 -2.36 30.01 12.33
CA ASP A 251 -2.78 29.71 13.71
C ASP A 251 -4.26 29.30 13.81
N VAL A 252 -5.09 29.63 12.81
CA VAL A 252 -6.50 29.22 12.76
C VAL A 252 -6.72 27.92 11.97
N LEU A 253 -5.67 27.36 11.34
CA LEU A 253 -5.70 26.08 10.66
C LEU A 253 -5.14 24.98 11.57
N ALA A 254 -5.98 24.03 11.97
CA ALA A 254 -5.52 22.87 12.70
C ALA A 254 -4.52 22.04 11.86
N ALA A 255 -3.58 21.37 12.51
CA ALA A 255 -2.66 20.45 11.85
C ALA A 255 -3.45 19.41 11.03
N ASN A 256 -3.05 19.20 9.78
CA ASN A 256 -3.69 18.30 8.81
C ASN A 256 -5.13 18.68 8.38
N ALA A 257 -5.61 19.89 8.68
CA ALA A 257 -6.94 20.33 8.25
C ALA A 257 -7.06 20.45 6.71
N VAL A 258 -5.95 20.77 6.04
CA VAL A 258 -5.88 20.86 4.57
C VAL A 258 -5.20 19.60 4.04
N THR A 259 -6.00 18.63 3.60
CA THR A 259 -5.50 17.41 2.95
C THR A 259 -5.44 17.56 1.43
N ALA A 260 -4.71 16.68 0.75
CA ALA A 260 -4.55 16.73 -0.72
C ALA A 260 -5.90 16.79 -1.47
N GLY A 261 -6.91 16.05 -1.00
CA GLY A 261 -8.25 16.07 -1.60
C GLY A 261 -9.03 17.38 -1.39
N LYS A 262 -8.55 18.29 -0.54
CA LYS A 262 -9.12 19.64 -0.33
C LYS A 262 -8.47 20.70 -1.20
N ILE A 263 -7.40 20.35 -1.93
CA ILE A 263 -6.66 21.26 -2.81
C ILE A 263 -7.01 20.91 -4.26
N ALA A 264 -7.60 21.86 -4.99
CA ALA A 264 -7.85 21.67 -6.40
C ALA A 264 -6.53 21.60 -7.20
N ALA A 265 -6.49 20.79 -8.25
CA ALA A 265 -5.33 20.69 -9.12
C ALA A 265 -4.95 22.08 -9.68
N GLY A 266 -3.69 22.48 -9.53
CA GLY A 266 -3.18 23.80 -9.96
C GLY A 266 -3.54 24.97 -9.06
N ALA A 267 -4.28 24.77 -7.96
CA ALA A 267 -4.65 25.85 -7.04
C ALA A 267 -3.44 26.45 -6.28
N VAL A 268 -2.38 25.67 -6.12
CA VAL A 268 -1.13 26.10 -5.50
C VAL A 268 -0.05 26.18 -6.58
N THR A 269 0.37 27.41 -6.91
CA THR A 269 1.47 27.66 -7.85
C THR A 269 2.80 27.71 -7.11
N THR A 270 3.91 27.50 -7.81
CA THR A 270 5.27 27.54 -7.23
C THR A 270 5.58 28.88 -6.56
N ASN A 271 5.02 29.97 -7.07
CA ASN A 271 5.17 31.31 -6.49
C ASN A 271 4.35 31.50 -5.21
N ALA A 272 3.32 30.67 -4.98
CA ALA A 272 2.51 30.65 -3.77
C ALA A 272 3.11 29.75 -2.65
N LEU A 273 4.18 29.01 -2.96
CA LEU A 273 4.89 28.14 -2.03
C LEU A 273 6.14 28.85 -1.50
N THR A 274 6.03 29.58 -0.40
CA THR A 274 7.20 30.12 0.31
C THR A 274 7.52 29.35 1.58
N VAL A 275 8.81 28.98 1.68
CA VAL A 275 9.53 28.27 2.75
C VAL A 275 9.24 26.77 2.85
N GLY A 276 10.28 25.97 2.58
CA GLY A 276 10.29 24.50 2.69
C GLY A 276 10.47 23.79 1.36
N ILE A 277 9.53 23.95 0.43
CA ILE A 277 9.58 23.28 -0.89
C ILE A 277 10.31 24.13 -1.95
N ALA A 278 10.37 25.45 -1.76
CA ALA A 278 11.21 26.31 -2.60
C ALA A 278 12.71 25.99 -2.51
N GLN A 279 13.16 25.27 -1.47
CA GLN A 279 14.54 24.79 -1.38
C GLN A 279 14.82 23.73 -2.45
N SER A 280 13.90 22.79 -2.69
CA SER A 280 14.05 21.75 -3.71
C SER A 280 13.78 22.23 -5.13
N ILE A 281 13.02 23.32 -5.32
CA ILE A 281 12.73 23.92 -6.64
C ILE A 281 13.68 25.10 -6.96
N GLY A 282 14.23 25.76 -5.95
CA GLY A 282 15.09 26.96 -6.05
C GLY A 282 16.60 26.71 -5.94
N GLN A 283 17.03 25.47 -5.66
CA GLN A 283 18.43 25.05 -5.75
C GLN A 283 18.85 24.63 -7.18
N LYS A 284 17.97 24.82 -8.18
CA LYS A 284 18.23 24.59 -9.59
C LYS A 284 18.13 25.89 -10.39
N LEU A 285 19.13 26.16 -11.22
CA LEU A 285 19.13 27.22 -12.23
C LEU A 285 19.58 26.62 -13.56
N THR A 286 18.89 26.94 -14.64
CA THR A 286 19.30 26.58 -15.99
C THR A 286 18.97 27.76 -16.89
N ASP A 287 19.99 28.43 -17.39
CA ASP A 287 19.89 29.62 -18.22
C ASP A 287 20.40 29.28 -19.63
N SER A 288 19.55 29.49 -20.64
CA SER A 288 19.85 29.34 -22.06
C SER A 288 20.42 30.62 -22.69
N MET A 289 20.81 31.58 -21.86
CA MET A 289 21.44 32.85 -22.25
C MET A 289 20.54 33.70 -23.15
N ALA A 290 19.22 33.72 -22.86
CA ALA A 290 18.20 34.41 -23.65
C ALA A 290 17.81 35.80 -23.10
N ASP A 291 18.07 36.07 -21.82
CA ASP A 291 17.66 37.30 -21.14
C ASP A 291 18.87 38.03 -20.56
N ALA A 292 19.23 39.18 -21.16
CA ALA A 292 20.30 40.03 -20.65
C ALA A 292 20.00 40.57 -19.24
N THR A 293 18.75 40.80 -18.89
CA THR A 293 18.39 41.44 -17.61
C THR A 293 18.65 40.54 -16.41
N ALA A 294 18.72 39.22 -16.62
CA ALA A 294 19.07 38.23 -15.61
C ALA A 294 20.56 38.29 -15.18
N TRP A 295 21.41 38.99 -15.95
CA TRP A 295 22.84 39.09 -15.69
C TRP A 295 23.30 40.53 -15.50
N GLN A 296 24.49 40.68 -14.92
CA GLN A 296 25.16 41.96 -14.77
C GLN A 296 26.65 41.82 -15.04
N GLN A 297 27.22 42.82 -15.70
CA GLN A 297 28.66 42.97 -15.79
C GLN A 297 29.19 43.52 -14.47
N VAL A 298 30.06 42.74 -13.82
CA VAL A 298 30.53 43.01 -12.46
C VAL A 298 32.00 43.41 -12.40
N ALA A 299 32.74 43.18 -13.49
CA ALA A 299 34.13 43.60 -13.65
C ALA A 299 34.52 43.61 -15.13
N ASP A 300 35.70 44.19 -15.38
CA ASP A 300 36.34 44.28 -16.69
C ASP A 300 35.53 45.18 -17.68
N SER A 301 36.13 45.56 -18.82
CA SER A 301 35.61 46.63 -19.70
C SER A 301 35.20 46.16 -21.11
N GLY A 302 35.16 44.86 -21.35
CA GLY A 302 34.65 44.30 -22.60
C GLY A 302 33.14 44.52 -22.75
N THR A 303 32.62 44.23 -23.94
CA THR A 303 31.20 44.35 -24.26
C THR A 303 30.56 42.96 -24.37
N TRP A 304 29.24 42.91 -24.21
CA TRP A 304 28.48 41.68 -24.35
C TRP A 304 27.07 41.95 -24.90
N GLN A 305 26.49 40.97 -25.58
CA GLN A 305 25.15 41.04 -26.17
C GLN A 305 24.48 39.67 -26.20
N VAL A 306 23.15 39.65 -26.27
CA VAL A 306 22.37 38.44 -26.55
C VAL A 306 22.22 38.32 -28.06
N LEU A 307 22.69 37.22 -28.63
CA LEU A 307 22.43 36.87 -30.01
C LEU A 307 21.35 35.78 -30.08
N THR A 308 20.41 35.93 -31.00
CA THR A 308 19.33 34.98 -31.27
C THR A 308 19.53 34.32 -32.64
N GLY A 309 19.02 33.10 -32.82
CA GLY A 309 19.07 32.39 -34.11
C GLY A 309 20.41 31.69 -34.39
N VAL A 310 21.21 31.44 -33.35
CA VAL A 310 22.44 30.64 -33.45
C VAL A 310 22.03 29.17 -33.51
N THR A 311 22.11 28.57 -34.70
CA THR A 311 21.52 27.25 -35.00
C THR A 311 22.19 26.08 -34.28
N ASP A 312 23.44 26.25 -33.84
CA ASP A 312 24.21 25.23 -33.11
C ASP A 312 24.32 25.50 -31.60
N ALA A 313 23.65 26.53 -31.09
CA ALA A 313 23.49 26.77 -29.66
C ALA A 313 22.50 25.76 -29.04
N GLY A 314 22.54 25.61 -27.72
CA GLY A 314 21.59 24.81 -26.94
C GLY A 314 20.12 25.26 -27.09
N THR A 315 19.24 24.66 -26.28
CA THR A 315 17.80 24.93 -26.30
C THR A 315 17.51 26.43 -26.28
N GLY A 316 16.84 26.95 -27.33
CA GLY A 316 16.50 28.37 -27.46
C GLY A 316 17.27 29.10 -28.57
N GLY A 317 18.38 28.55 -29.08
CA GLY A 317 19.14 29.16 -30.18
C GLY A 317 19.74 30.52 -29.81
N THR A 318 19.93 30.78 -28.52
CA THR A 318 20.43 32.04 -27.96
C THR A 318 21.80 31.85 -27.34
N VAL A 319 22.65 32.87 -27.45
CA VAL A 319 23.96 32.91 -26.79
C VAL A 319 24.23 34.30 -26.22
N PHE A 320 25.03 34.36 -25.16
CA PHE A 320 25.74 35.59 -24.84
C PHE A 320 27.03 35.62 -25.64
N GLU A 321 27.20 36.64 -26.46
CA GLU A 321 28.44 36.92 -27.16
C GLU A 321 29.19 38.04 -26.45
N VAL A 322 30.45 37.80 -26.14
CA VAL A 322 31.34 38.72 -25.43
C VAL A 322 32.52 39.08 -26.31
N THR A 323 32.80 40.38 -26.42
CA THR A 323 33.99 40.91 -27.10
C THR A 323 34.90 41.63 -26.11
N GLY A 324 36.16 41.19 -26.04
CA GLY A 324 37.09 41.64 -25.01
C GLY A 324 36.76 41.08 -23.61
N ARG A 325 37.63 41.35 -22.65
CA ARG A 325 37.55 40.76 -21.30
C ARG A 325 36.31 41.24 -20.54
N THR A 326 35.46 40.31 -20.09
CA THR A 326 34.19 40.62 -19.41
C THR A 326 33.89 39.60 -18.30
N ALA A 327 33.44 40.09 -17.14
CA ALA A 327 32.92 39.26 -16.06
C ALA A 327 31.41 39.49 -15.88
N LEU A 328 30.62 38.43 -16.05
CA LEU A 328 29.17 38.43 -15.88
C LEU A 328 28.77 37.58 -14.68
N GLU A 329 27.90 38.12 -13.84
CA GLU A 329 27.30 37.44 -12.70
C GLU A 329 25.78 37.41 -12.87
N HIS A 330 25.16 36.26 -12.60
CA HIS A 330 23.71 36.12 -12.62
C HIS A 330 23.09 36.81 -11.40
N ARG A 331 21.93 37.46 -11.53
CA ARG A 331 21.31 38.25 -10.45
C ARG A 331 20.56 37.41 -9.41
N GLN A 332 20.03 36.26 -9.79
CA GLN A 332 19.23 35.39 -8.90
C GLN A 332 20.10 34.68 -7.86
N ASN A 333 19.79 34.88 -6.58
CA ASN A 333 20.34 34.10 -5.48
C ASN A 333 19.79 32.67 -5.50
N ILE A 334 20.70 31.68 -5.53
CA ILE A 334 20.37 30.27 -5.30
C ILE A 334 20.75 29.96 -3.85
N PRO A 335 19.80 29.54 -2.98
CA PRO A 335 20.13 29.11 -1.62
C PRO A 335 21.20 28.01 -1.63
N PHE A 336 22.24 28.17 -0.83
CA PHE A 336 23.32 27.19 -0.71
C PHE A 336 23.10 26.28 0.50
N ASP A 337 22.82 25.02 0.23
CA ASP A 337 22.76 23.94 1.20
C ASP A 337 24.11 23.21 1.24
N PRO A 338 24.87 23.28 2.35
CA PRO A 338 26.17 22.61 2.42
C PRO A 338 26.10 21.09 2.32
N ASP A 339 24.96 20.47 2.61
CA ASP A 339 24.82 19.01 2.55
C ASP A 339 24.49 18.51 1.13
N ALA A 340 23.98 19.41 0.27
CA ALA A 340 23.69 19.12 -1.13
C ALA A 340 24.94 19.13 -2.02
N LEU A 341 25.01 18.23 -3.00
CA LEU A 341 26.02 18.29 -4.07
C LEU A 341 25.47 19.10 -5.23
N TYR A 342 26.10 20.22 -5.54
CA TYR A 342 25.79 21.03 -6.71
C TYR A 342 26.69 20.64 -7.88
N LYS A 343 26.08 20.37 -9.02
CA LYS A 343 26.72 20.26 -10.33
C LYS A 343 26.54 21.59 -11.06
N VAL A 344 27.64 22.22 -11.46
CA VAL A 344 27.64 23.46 -12.25
C VAL A 344 28.15 23.13 -13.64
N THR A 345 27.36 23.39 -14.67
CA THR A 345 27.69 23.12 -16.07
C THR A 345 27.68 24.42 -16.86
N VAL A 346 28.74 24.67 -17.62
CA VAL A 346 28.81 25.81 -18.54
C VAL A 346 29.24 25.31 -19.91
N ARG A 347 28.59 25.80 -20.97
CA ARG A 347 29.00 25.56 -22.35
C ARG A 347 29.50 26.85 -22.97
N VAL A 348 30.74 26.84 -23.44
CA VAL A 348 31.46 28.03 -23.93
C VAL A 348 32.23 27.70 -25.21
N ARG A 349 32.41 28.68 -26.09
CA ARG A 349 33.32 28.58 -27.25
C ARG A 349 34.03 29.91 -27.51
N THR A 350 35.14 29.84 -28.24
CA THR A 350 35.88 31.03 -28.71
C THR A 350 35.75 31.12 -30.23
N THR A 351 34.98 32.08 -30.73
CA THR A 351 34.75 32.26 -32.18
C THR A 351 35.83 33.10 -32.84
N VAL A 352 36.45 34.03 -32.11
CA VAL A 352 37.54 34.88 -32.61
C VAL A 352 38.67 34.90 -31.59
N ALA A 353 39.90 34.65 -32.04
CA ALA A 353 41.09 34.73 -31.19
C ALA A 353 41.33 36.19 -30.71
N PRO A 354 41.80 36.39 -29.46
CA PRO A 354 42.37 37.67 -29.04
C PRO A 354 43.50 38.10 -29.98
N THR A 355 43.60 39.41 -30.24
CA THR A 355 44.75 39.96 -30.99
C THR A 355 46.01 39.99 -30.13
N THR A 356 45.86 40.03 -28.80
CA THR A 356 46.97 39.89 -27.85
C THR A 356 46.49 39.19 -26.58
N GLY A 357 47.21 38.15 -26.15
CA GLY A 357 46.87 37.32 -24.99
C GLY A 357 46.15 36.02 -25.37
N THR A 358 45.37 35.47 -24.43
CA THR A 358 44.74 34.14 -24.56
C THR A 358 43.24 34.17 -24.24
N PRO A 359 42.41 33.35 -24.92
CA PRO A 359 40.98 33.26 -24.64
C PRO A 359 40.69 32.39 -23.41
N THR A 360 41.21 32.80 -22.25
CA THR A 360 41.04 32.07 -20.99
C THR A 360 39.74 32.42 -20.29
N VAL A 361 39.17 31.43 -19.60
CA VAL A 361 37.94 31.59 -18.82
C VAL A 361 38.15 31.23 -17.36
N TYR A 362 37.37 31.88 -16.50
CA TYR A 362 37.13 31.46 -15.13
C TYR A 362 35.62 31.27 -14.96
N LEU A 363 35.20 30.06 -14.62
CA LEU A 363 33.81 29.65 -14.57
C LEU A 363 33.53 29.05 -13.19
N GLY A 364 32.43 29.45 -12.57
CA GLY A 364 32.05 28.92 -11.27
C GLY A 364 30.91 29.70 -10.65
N LEU A 365 31.03 29.94 -9.35
CA LEU A 365 29.98 30.55 -8.55
C LEU A 365 30.54 31.74 -7.77
N ALA A 366 29.77 32.83 -7.73
CA ALA A 366 29.94 33.88 -6.73
C ALA A 366 29.25 33.45 -5.43
N GLY A 367 29.99 33.48 -4.32
CA GLY A 367 29.43 33.32 -2.99
C GLY A 367 28.78 34.62 -2.50
N ILE A 368 27.62 34.52 -1.85
CA ILE A 368 26.85 35.66 -1.34
C ILE A 368 26.49 35.42 0.13
N ALA A 369 26.62 36.46 0.95
CA ALA A 369 26.35 36.43 2.39
C ALA A 369 24.84 36.33 2.71
N ALA A 370 24.52 36.23 4.00
CA ALA A 370 23.15 36.11 4.49
C ALA A 370 22.25 37.30 4.13
N ASP A 371 22.83 38.49 3.90
CA ASP A 371 22.11 39.69 3.48
C ASP A 371 21.65 39.64 2.00
N GLY A 372 22.00 38.58 1.27
CA GLY A 372 21.64 38.37 -0.12
C GLY A 372 22.32 39.31 -1.12
N THR A 373 23.27 40.14 -0.69
CA THR A 373 23.91 41.19 -1.53
C THR A 373 25.43 41.23 -1.42
N THR A 374 26.00 41.07 -0.23
CA THR A 374 27.45 41.13 -0.01
C THR A 374 28.12 39.89 -0.59
N ARG A 375 29.17 40.07 -1.42
CA ARG A 375 29.95 38.95 -1.96
C ARG A 375 30.83 38.35 -0.89
N VAL A 376 31.05 37.06 -1.01
CA VAL A 376 31.94 36.27 -0.17
C VAL A 376 32.77 35.40 -1.10
N ASN A 377 33.93 35.91 -1.51
CA ASN A 377 34.86 35.16 -2.33
C ASN A 377 35.53 34.03 -1.50
N VAL A 378 36.50 33.30 -2.07
CA VAL A 378 37.13 32.18 -1.35
C VAL A 378 37.85 32.59 -0.07
N THR A 379 38.32 33.84 0.05
CA THR A 379 39.00 34.34 1.27
C THR A 379 38.04 35.04 2.24
N GLY A 380 36.74 35.06 1.93
CA GLY A 380 35.73 35.78 2.71
C GLY A 380 35.62 37.28 2.42
N ALA A 381 36.33 37.79 1.41
CA ALA A 381 36.29 39.20 1.04
C ALA A 381 35.11 39.52 0.12
N ASN A 382 34.60 40.75 0.22
CA ASN A 382 33.58 41.32 -0.67
C ASN A 382 34.22 41.80 -1.98
N ASP A 383 34.63 40.85 -2.82
CA ASP A 383 35.32 41.10 -4.09
C ASP A 383 34.80 40.13 -5.17
N VAL A 384 34.87 40.53 -6.44
CA VAL A 384 34.60 39.69 -7.61
C VAL A 384 35.81 38.83 -8.01
N ALA A 385 37.01 39.18 -7.53
CA ALA A 385 38.20 38.36 -7.65
C ALA A 385 38.18 37.14 -6.72
N LEU A 386 38.83 36.06 -7.16
CA LEU A 386 39.03 34.83 -6.37
C LEU A 386 37.71 34.20 -5.87
N GLN A 387 36.71 34.10 -6.74
CA GLN A 387 35.43 33.44 -6.44
C GLN A 387 35.54 31.91 -6.54
N HIS A 388 34.45 31.17 -6.31
CA HIS A 388 34.47 29.71 -6.29
C HIS A 388 34.50 29.12 -7.71
N TYR A 389 35.65 29.24 -8.38
CA TYR A 389 35.88 28.78 -9.76
C TYR A 389 36.03 27.26 -9.87
N VAL A 390 35.01 26.53 -9.42
CA VAL A 390 34.96 25.06 -9.41
C VAL A 390 34.76 24.44 -10.80
N VAL A 391 34.34 25.21 -11.80
CA VAL A 391 34.12 24.73 -13.17
C VAL A 391 35.40 24.88 -14.00
N ALA A 392 35.97 26.09 -14.06
CA ALA A 392 37.20 26.37 -14.79
C ALA A 392 37.98 27.50 -14.11
N SER A 393 39.31 27.40 -14.08
CA SER A 393 40.19 28.43 -13.54
C SER A 393 41.38 28.59 -14.47
N ASN A 394 41.54 29.78 -15.05
CA ASN A 394 42.56 30.08 -16.06
C ASN A 394 42.60 29.10 -17.25
N GLN A 395 41.44 28.59 -17.68
CA GLN A 395 41.38 27.57 -18.72
C GLN A 395 41.28 28.21 -20.10
N THR A 396 42.21 27.91 -21.01
CA THR A 396 42.14 28.36 -22.41
C THR A 396 41.09 27.57 -23.17
N ILE A 397 40.16 28.26 -23.82
CA ILE A 397 39.17 27.65 -24.73
C ILE A 397 39.69 27.75 -26.16
N ALA A 398 39.85 26.61 -26.83
CA ALA A 398 40.36 26.54 -28.19
C ALA A 398 39.53 27.41 -29.14
N VAL A 399 40.20 28.09 -30.07
CA VAL A 399 39.56 28.93 -31.08
C VAL A 399 38.94 28.04 -32.15
N GLY A 400 37.66 28.22 -32.41
CA GLY A 400 36.90 27.42 -33.37
C GLY A 400 35.38 27.52 -33.14
N THR A 401 34.61 26.83 -33.97
CA THR A 401 33.14 26.84 -33.89
C THR A 401 32.57 25.85 -32.87
N ALA A 402 33.39 24.92 -32.36
CA ALA A 402 32.95 23.86 -31.46
C ALA A 402 32.68 24.35 -30.03
N TRP A 403 31.58 23.87 -29.45
CA TRP A 403 31.24 24.10 -28.04
C TRP A 403 32.08 23.24 -27.11
N THR A 404 32.57 23.84 -26.03
CA THR A 404 33.23 23.14 -24.93
C THR A 404 32.30 23.12 -23.72
N THR A 405 31.86 21.94 -23.29
CA THR A 405 31.10 21.75 -22.05
C THR A 405 32.06 21.50 -20.90
N ILE A 406 31.98 22.30 -19.85
CA ILE A 406 32.82 22.17 -18.65
C ILE A 406 31.92 22.02 -17.44
N THR A 407 32.25 21.07 -16.57
CA THR A 407 31.47 20.77 -15.35
C THR A 407 32.35 20.90 -14.12
N GLY A 408 31.81 21.49 -13.06
CA GLY A 408 32.41 21.57 -11.74
C GLY A 408 31.41 21.19 -10.65
N TYR A 409 31.91 20.75 -9.50
CA TYR A 409 31.10 20.31 -8.37
C TYR A 409 31.43 21.09 -7.10
N LEU A 410 30.39 21.42 -6.31
CA LEU A 410 30.50 22.14 -5.03
C LEU A 410 29.61 21.45 -3.98
N ARG A 411 30.14 21.24 -2.77
CA ARG A 411 29.40 20.74 -1.59
C ARG A 411 30.11 21.22 -0.34
N GLY A 412 29.35 21.67 0.66
CA GLY A 412 29.89 22.00 1.98
C GLY A 412 30.61 23.34 2.07
N HIS A 413 30.97 23.69 3.30
CA HIS A 413 31.78 24.85 3.64
C HIS A 413 33.21 24.43 3.97
N ALA A 414 34.17 25.29 3.62
CA ALA A 414 35.50 25.25 4.18
C ALA A 414 35.41 25.55 5.69
N ALA A 415 36.32 24.97 6.46
CA ALA A 415 36.43 25.26 7.89
C ALA A 415 36.60 26.77 8.12
N VAL A 416 36.12 27.29 9.25
CA VAL A 416 36.23 28.70 9.60
C VAL A 416 37.69 29.15 9.57
N GLY A 417 37.99 30.23 8.86
CA GLY A 417 39.36 30.74 8.66
C GLY A 417 40.15 30.07 7.53
N VAL A 418 39.56 29.08 6.83
CA VAL A 418 40.15 28.43 5.66
C VAL A 418 39.50 28.96 4.38
N ASN A 419 40.33 29.15 3.35
CA ASN A 419 39.83 29.58 2.04
C ASN A 419 38.91 28.53 1.41
N GLY A 420 37.85 28.98 0.76
CA GLY A 420 37.05 28.17 -0.17
C GLY A 420 37.85 27.70 -1.38
N THR A 421 37.22 26.89 -2.23
CA THR A 421 37.87 26.32 -3.42
C THR A 421 37.82 27.25 -4.62
N ASN A 422 39.00 27.60 -5.15
CA ASN A 422 39.18 28.46 -6.33
C ASN A 422 39.83 27.73 -7.53
N THR A 423 39.71 26.41 -7.55
CA THR A 423 40.33 25.54 -8.56
C THR A 423 39.29 24.57 -9.07
N PRO A 424 39.39 24.09 -10.33
CA PRO A 424 38.39 23.21 -10.90
C PRO A 424 38.19 21.92 -10.08
N ARG A 425 36.95 21.45 -10.01
CA ARG A 425 36.53 20.25 -9.29
C ARG A 425 35.61 19.43 -10.19
N PRO A 426 36.16 18.71 -11.19
CA PRO A 426 35.37 17.99 -12.19
C PRO A 426 34.83 16.64 -11.68
N ASP A 427 35.31 16.14 -10.54
CA ASP A 427 34.86 14.88 -9.96
C ASP A 427 33.83 15.13 -8.83
N PRO A 428 32.59 14.61 -8.93
CA PRO A 428 31.58 14.74 -7.88
C PRO A 428 31.99 14.15 -6.53
N LYS A 429 32.99 13.27 -6.47
CA LYS A 429 33.51 12.67 -5.24
C LYS A 429 34.46 13.59 -4.48
N THR A 430 35.06 14.56 -5.17
CA THR A 430 35.94 15.56 -4.57
C THR A 430 35.40 16.96 -4.89
N PRO A 431 34.20 17.33 -4.41
CA PRO A 431 33.62 18.62 -4.70
C PRO A 431 34.40 19.76 -4.04
N GLY A 432 34.30 20.96 -4.60
CA GLY A 432 34.83 22.17 -4.00
C GLY A 432 34.04 22.59 -2.77
N LEU A 433 34.70 23.32 -1.87
CA LEU A 433 34.11 23.87 -0.67
C LEU A 433 33.79 25.37 -0.86
N ALA A 434 32.61 25.81 -0.44
CA ALA A 434 32.29 27.23 -0.34
C ALA A 434 33.02 27.87 0.85
N HIS A 435 33.23 29.19 0.87
CA HIS A 435 33.77 29.84 2.07
C HIS A 435 32.70 29.83 3.18
N ALA A 436 33.08 29.73 4.45
CA ALA A 436 32.14 29.58 5.58
C ALA A 436 31.05 30.68 5.67
N GLY A 437 31.30 31.87 5.10
CA GLY A 437 30.34 32.98 5.04
C GLY A 437 29.28 32.88 3.92
N VAL A 438 29.38 31.90 3.02
CA VAL A 438 28.47 31.77 1.86
C VAL A 438 27.12 31.19 2.29
N ARG A 439 26.04 31.87 1.91
CA ARG A 439 24.64 31.47 2.14
C ARG A 439 23.83 31.35 0.85
N TYR A 440 24.20 32.08 -0.18
CA TYR A 440 23.67 31.91 -1.52
C TYR A 440 24.82 31.79 -2.53
N ILE A 441 24.57 31.11 -3.63
CA ILE A 441 25.47 31.03 -4.78
C ILE A 441 24.81 31.66 -6.00
N ARG A 442 25.62 32.25 -6.87
CA ARG A 442 25.21 32.79 -8.18
C ARG A 442 26.18 32.31 -9.25
N PRO A 443 25.72 31.91 -10.44
CA PRO A 443 26.63 31.70 -11.55
C PRO A 443 27.50 32.94 -11.82
N LEU A 444 28.80 32.71 -11.99
CA LEU A 444 29.79 33.72 -12.34
C LEU A 444 30.65 33.19 -13.48
N ILE A 445 30.66 33.93 -14.59
CA ILE A 445 31.49 33.63 -15.76
C ILE A 445 32.41 34.81 -16.04
N ARG A 446 33.71 34.54 -16.18
CA ARG A 446 34.68 35.52 -16.65
C ARG A 446 35.28 35.00 -17.94
N LEU A 447 35.05 35.74 -19.01
CA LEU A 447 35.42 35.38 -20.37
C LEU A 447 36.57 36.27 -20.84
N LEU A 448 37.41 35.71 -21.71
CA LEU A 448 38.57 36.40 -22.29
C LEU A 448 39.50 37.02 -21.23
N TYR A 449 39.65 36.38 -20.05
CA TYR A 449 40.41 36.93 -18.92
C TYR A 449 41.87 37.23 -19.25
N GLY A 450 42.51 36.35 -20.03
CA GLY A 450 43.89 36.50 -20.49
C GLY A 450 44.03 37.38 -21.74
N SER A 451 42.93 37.91 -22.29
CA SER A 451 42.97 38.87 -23.40
C SER A 451 43.33 40.26 -22.88
N THR A 452 44.24 40.92 -23.58
CA THR A 452 44.55 42.35 -23.39
C THR A 452 44.06 43.20 -24.55
N ALA A 453 43.72 42.58 -25.68
CA ALA A 453 43.05 43.20 -26.82
C ALA A 453 42.27 42.16 -27.65
N GLY A 454 41.05 42.50 -28.05
CA GLY A 454 40.20 41.70 -28.94
C GLY A 454 39.73 40.36 -28.37
N GLY A 455 39.27 39.50 -29.28
CA GLY A 455 38.72 38.17 -29.00
C GLY A 455 37.21 38.17 -28.80
N VAL A 456 36.58 37.06 -29.20
CA VAL A 456 35.14 36.85 -29.06
C VAL A 456 34.87 35.46 -28.48
N GLN A 457 34.07 35.41 -27.41
CA GLN A 457 33.60 34.17 -26.79
C GLN A 457 32.09 34.15 -26.69
N GLN A 458 31.51 32.96 -26.79
CA GLN A 458 30.07 32.76 -26.67
C GLN A 458 29.76 31.73 -25.59
N VAL A 459 28.65 31.92 -24.87
CA VAL A 459 28.09 30.98 -23.88
C VAL A 459 26.63 30.74 -24.22
N ASP A 460 26.20 29.48 -24.32
CA ASP A 460 24.82 29.08 -24.65
C ASP A 460 24.10 28.35 -23.49
N LEU A 461 24.83 27.98 -22.43
CA LEU A 461 24.25 27.32 -21.28
C LEU A 461 25.05 27.62 -20.01
N VAL A 462 24.32 27.98 -18.96
CA VAL A 462 24.80 27.94 -17.58
C VAL A 462 23.75 27.23 -16.72
N ALA A 463 24.15 26.12 -16.09
CA ALA A 463 23.27 25.34 -15.23
C ALA A 463 23.91 25.09 -13.86
N VAL A 464 23.12 25.23 -12.80
CA VAL A 464 23.46 24.85 -11.42
C VAL A 464 22.35 23.90 -10.97
N GLU A 465 22.69 22.66 -10.64
CA GLU A 465 21.70 21.64 -10.31
C GLU A 465 22.15 20.84 -9.09
N THR A 466 21.24 20.53 -8.18
CA THR A 466 21.52 19.58 -7.11
C THR A 466 21.49 18.16 -7.65
N VAL A 467 22.52 17.38 -7.34
CA VAL A 467 22.56 15.94 -7.65
C VAL A 467 21.74 15.21 -6.58
N PRO A 468 20.64 14.52 -6.95
CA PRO A 468 19.80 13.82 -5.98
C PRO A 468 20.59 12.75 -5.20
N THR A 469 20.42 12.72 -3.88
CA THR A 469 20.94 11.64 -3.03
C THR A 469 19.86 10.57 -2.82
N GLY A 470 20.20 9.30 -3.00
CA GLY A 470 19.37 8.17 -2.56
C GLY A 470 18.46 7.49 -3.59
N VAL A 471 18.52 7.83 -4.88
CA VAL A 471 17.79 7.08 -5.93
C VAL A 471 18.79 6.39 -6.87
N VAL A 472 18.97 5.08 -6.66
CA VAL A 472 19.66 4.20 -7.61
C VAL A 472 18.61 3.76 -8.64
N ASN A 473 18.60 4.39 -9.81
CA ASN A 473 17.73 4.02 -10.93
C ASN A 473 18.53 3.98 -12.25
N SER A 474 17.89 3.52 -13.33
CA SER A 474 18.51 3.34 -14.64
C SER A 474 19.08 4.61 -15.28
N VAL A 475 18.76 5.79 -14.73
CA VAL A 475 19.31 7.08 -15.18
C VAL A 475 20.63 7.40 -14.45
N ASN A 476 20.84 6.83 -13.26
CA ASN A 476 21.94 7.18 -12.35
C ASN A 476 23.03 6.09 -12.23
N ILE A 477 22.85 4.93 -12.89
CA ILE A 477 23.87 3.87 -13.02
C ILE A 477 24.36 3.85 -14.47
N ALA A 478 25.56 4.33 -14.74
CA ALA A 478 26.19 4.17 -16.05
C ALA A 478 26.64 2.70 -16.27
N ASP A 479 26.79 2.28 -17.53
CA ASP A 479 27.37 0.97 -17.86
C ASP A 479 28.73 0.77 -17.16
N GLY A 480 28.89 -0.34 -16.46
CA GLY A 480 30.10 -0.65 -15.67
C GLY A 480 30.26 0.14 -14.36
N ALA A 481 29.30 0.97 -13.97
CA ALA A 481 29.42 1.80 -12.77
C ALA A 481 29.35 1.01 -11.46
N ILE A 482 28.74 -0.18 -11.45
CA ILE A 482 28.74 -1.10 -10.30
C ILE A 482 29.79 -2.19 -10.56
N THR A 483 30.96 -2.01 -9.95
CA THR A 483 32.06 -2.97 -9.97
C THR A 483 31.99 -3.86 -8.73
N ALA A 484 32.61 -5.04 -8.74
CA ALA A 484 32.62 -5.96 -7.60
C ALA A 484 33.02 -5.30 -6.25
N VAL A 485 33.94 -4.32 -6.29
CA VAL A 485 34.42 -3.58 -5.09
C VAL A 485 33.41 -2.55 -4.55
N LYS A 486 32.37 -2.21 -5.33
CA LYS A 486 31.35 -1.22 -4.97
C LYS A 486 30.11 -1.86 -4.34
N LEU A 487 30.10 -3.19 -4.23
CA LEU A 487 29.11 -3.94 -3.51
C LEU A 487 29.81 -4.54 -2.30
N ASP A 488 29.42 -4.10 -1.11
CA ASP A 488 29.85 -4.76 0.12
C ASP A 488 29.35 -6.21 0.13
N ALA A 489 30.02 -7.07 0.89
CA ALA A 489 29.52 -8.42 1.14
C ALA A 489 28.05 -8.32 1.63
N ASP A 490 27.17 -9.13 1.03
CA ASP A 490 25.73 -9.18 1.33
C ASP A 490 24.91 -7.92 0.93
N ALA A 491 25.47 -6.99 0.16
CA ALA A 491 24.77 -5.77 -0.27
C ALA A 491 23.49 -6.02 -1.11
N ILE A 492 23.32 -7.22 -1.68
CA ILE A 492 22.09 -7.64 -2.37
C ILE A 492 21.39 -8.70 -1.52
N THR A 493 20.83 -8.28 -0.40
CA THR A 493 20.09 -9.13 0.52
C THR A 493 18.60 -9.09 0.19
N GLY A 494 18.17 -9.87 -0.82
CA GLY A 494 16.75 -9.95 -1.16
C GLY A 494 16.41 -10.47 -2.56
N LYS A 495 16.44 -11.80 -2.71
CA LYS A 495 15.58 -12.64 -3.57
C LYS A 495 15.50 -12.27 -5.07
N THR A 496 16.33 -12.97 -5.85
CA THR A 496 16.20 -13.22 -7.31
C THR A 496 16.83 -12.20 -8.26
N ILE A 497 17.91 -12.62 -8.95
CA ILE A 497 18.43 -11.95 -10.16
C ILE A 497 17.72 -12.58 -11.38
N THR A 498 16.57 -12.05 -11.78
CA THR A 498 15.87 -12.43 -13.01
C THR A 498 16.38 -11.60 -14.20
N GLY A 499 17.55 -11.97 -14.70
CA GLY A 499 18.04 -11.57 -16.01
C GLY A 499 18.38 -12.83 -16.78
N GLY A 500 17.87 -12.97 -18.01
CA GLY A 500 17.80 -14.22 -18.77
C GLY A 500 19.13 -14.94 -19.08
N GLU A 501 20.28 -14.38 -18.71
CA GLU A 501 21.61 -15.00 -18.73
C GLU A 501 22.56 -14.25 -17.77
N ILE A 502 23.22 -14.94 -16.84
CA ILE A 502 24.38 -14.40 -16.09
C ILE A 502 25.61 -14.63 -16.96
N ASN A 503 25.92 -13.69 -17.84
CA ASN A 503 27.03 -13.82 -18.81
C ASN A 503 28.38 -13.33 -18.22
N GLY A 504 28.64 -13.69 -16.96
CA GLY A 504 29.94 -13.55 -16.32
C GLY A 504 30.72 -14.84 -16.56
N SER A 505 31.91 -14.74 -17.16
CA SER A 505 32.71 -15.87 -17.67
C SER A 505 33.05 -16.97 -16.64
N THR A 506 32.78 -16.78 -15.35
CA THR A 506 32.94 -17.79 -14.31
C THR A 506 32.05 -17.46 -13.11
N ILE A 507 31.17 -18.37 -12.72
CA ILE A 507 30.53 -18.37 -11.40
C ILE A 507 31.37 -19.30 -10.51
N THR A 508 32.40 -18.77 -9.85
CA THR A 508 33.26 -19.56 -8.96
C THR A 508 32.66 -19.60 -7.55
N GLY A 509 32.37 -20.79 -7.02
CA GLY A 509 31.90 -20.97 -5.65
C GLY A 509 30.43 -20.63 -5.39
N ALA A 510 29.57 -20.57 -6.41
CA ALA A 510 28.14 -20.36 -6.17
C ALA A 510 27.45 -21.63 -5.67
N LEU A 511 26.76 -21.46 -4.55
CA LEU A 511 25.83 -22.42 -3.99
C LEU A 511 24.44 -22.12 -4.54
N ILE A 512 23.87 -23.02 -5.34
CA ILE A 512 22.48 -22.92 -5.79
C ILE A 512 21.61 -23.55 -4.70
N GLN A 513 20.98 -22.72 -3.87
CA GLN A 513 20.08 -23.15 -2.80
C GLN A 513 18.62 -22.97 -3.21
N THR A 514 17.80 -23.99 -2.94
CA THR A 514 16.33 -23.85 -2.99
C THR A 514 15.78 -23.33 -1.66
N GLU A 515 16.37 -23.70 -0.51
CA GLU A 515 16.04 -23.20 0.85
C GLU A 515 17.26 -23.26 1.83
N ALA A 516 17.10 -22.76 3.07
CA ALA A 516 18.16 -22.65 4.09
C ALA A 516 18.73 -24.01 4.57
N THR A 517 17.96 -25.09 4.39
CA THR A 517 18.32 -26.48 4.68
C THR A 517 17.84 -27.36 3.52
N GLY A 518 18.57 -28.42 3.18
CA GLY A 518 18.19 -29.35 2.11
C GLY A 518 19.31 -29.64 1.09
N GLU A 519 18.97 -30.43 0.07
CA GLU A 519 19.85 -30.83 -1.04
C GLU A 519 20.36 -29.62 -1.84
N ARG A 520 21.64 -29.67 -2.25
CA ARG A 520 22.36 -28.52 -2.85
C ARG A 520 23.09 -28.94 -4.11
N ILE A 521 23.19 -28.02 -5.08
CA ILE A 521 24.06 -28.17 -6.26
C ILE A 521 25.15 -27.09 -6.22
N THR A 522 26.41 -27.50 -6.25
CA THR A 522 27.56 -26.58 -6.41
C THR A 522 28.18 -26.76 -7.78
N LEU A 523 28.48 -25.65 -8.45
CA LEU A 523 29.23 -25.61 -9.71
C LEU A 523 30.66 -25.12 -9.43
N ASN A 524 31.65 -25.91 -9.84
CA ASN A 524 33.06 -25.56 -9.86
C ASN A 524 33.64 -25.10 -8.50
N GLU A 525 33.53 -25.96 -7.48
CA GLU A 525 34.26 -25.77 -6.23
C GLU A 525 35.78 -25.86 -6.50
N ALA A 526 36.50 -24.76 -6.24
CA ALA A 526 37.96 -24.63 -6.34
C ALA A 526 38.57 -25.00 -7.73
N ASP A 527 37.98 -24.50 -8.82
CA ASP A 527 38.50 -24.63 -10.19
C ASP A 527 38.60 -26.06 -10.75
N ALA A 528 37.91 -27.02 -10.13
CA ALA A 528 37.99 -28.43 -10.50
C ALA A 528 37.01 -28.91 -11.61
N ASN A 529 36.27 -28.00 -12.28
CA ASN A 529 35.25 -28.33 -13.30
C ASN A 529 34.33 -29.49 -12.87
N LYS A 530 33.74 -29.38 -11.68
CA LYS A 530 32.88 -30.42 -11.09
C LYS A 530 31.51 -29.87 -10.67
N VAL A 531 30.48 -30.69 -10.83
CA VAL A 531 29.15 -30.50 -10.24
C VAL A 531 29.03 -31.45 -9.06
N LEU A 532 28.83 -30.93 -7.86
CA LEU A 532 28.62 -31.76 -6.66
C LEU A 532 27.20 -31.57 -6.14
N VAL A 533 26.60 -32.69 -5.70
CA VAL A 533 25.35 -32.70 -4.94
C VAL A 533 25.66 -33.11 -3.50
N TYR A 534 25.20 -32.32 -2.53
CA TYR A 534 25.42 -32.60 -1.11
C TYR A 534 24.13 -33.08 -0.43
N ASN A 535 24.26 -33.93 0.58
CA ASN A 535 23.18 -34.28 1.50
C ASN A 535 22.99 -33.21 2.61
N ASP A 536 22.01 -33.42 3.49
CA ASP A 536 21.70 -32.52 4.60
C ASP A 536 22.86 -32.33 5.60
N ASP A 537 23.76 -33.32 5.70
CA ASP A 537 24.97 -33.27 6.54
C ASP A 537 26.15 -32.57 5.87
N ASN A 538 25.94 -31.97 4.69
CA ASN A 538 26.95 -31.27 3.91
C ASN A 538 28.10 -32.19 3.43
N VAL A 539 27.79 -33.45 3.15
CA VAL A 539 28.67 -34.44 2.51
C VAL A 539 28.30 -34.56 1.03
N ALA A 540 29.30 -34.53 0.14
CA ALA A 540 29.08 -34.71 -1.30
C ALA A 540 28.69 -36.16 -1.60
N ILE A 541 27.50 -36.37 -2.16
CA ILE A 541 26.91 -37.67 -2.48
C ILE A 541 26.79 -37.92 -3.98
N ASN A 542 26.81 -36.89 -4.82
CA ASN A 542 26.96 -37.08 -6.27
C ASN A 542 28.02 -36.14 -6.82
N GLU A 543 28.76 -36.63 -7.82
CA GLU A 543 29.79 -35.86 -8.51
C GLU A 543 29.66 -36.09 -10.02
N LEU A 544 29.64 -35.01 -10.80
CA LEU A 544 29.96 -35.01 -12.21
C LEU A 544 31.24 -34.20 -12.40
N SER A 545 32.34 -34.87 -12.73
CA SER A 545 33.63 -34.21 -12.92
C SER A 545 34.46 -34.89 -14.01
N ALA A 546 35.67 -34.38 -14.24
CA ALA A 546 36.66 -35.07 -15.05
C ALA A 546 36.94 -36.50 -14.56
N ARG A 547 36.71 -36.82 -13.27
CA ARG A 547 36.88 -38.17 -12.69
C ARG A 547 35.72 -39.11 -12.99
N GLY A 548 34.65 -38.62 -13.61
CA GLY A 548 33.48 -39.38 -14.05
C GLY A 548 32.17 -38.97 -13.37
N LEU A 549 31.24 -39.92 -13.29
CA LEU A 549 29.93 -39.74 -12.65
C LEU A 549 29.84 -40.66 -11.43
N LEU A 550 29.74 -40.06 -10.25
CA LEU A 550 29.51 -40.75 -8.99
C LEU A 550 28.07 -40.50 -8.54
N VAL A 551 27.37 -41.59 -8.22
CA VAL A 551 26.03 -41.56 -7.62
C VAL A 551 26.04 -42.37 -6.34
N GLN A 552 25.78 -41.73 -5.21
CA GLN A 552 25.66 -42.39 -3.91
C GLN A 552 24.20 -42.39 -3.44
N GLY A 553 23.67 -43.57 -3.14
CA GLY A 553 22.35 -43.72 -2.53
C GLY A 553 22.37 -43.38 -1.04
N THR A 554 21.20 -43.18 -0.45
CA THR A 554 21.02 -42.87 0.99
C THR A 554 21.57 -43.94 1.93
N SER A 555 21.73 -45.18 1.47
CA SER A 555 22.36 -46.27 2.24
C SER A 555 23.88 -46.17 2.32
N GLY A 556 24.50 -45.27 1.55
CA GLY A 556 25.95 -45.15 1.38
C GLY A 556 26.52 -45.95 0.22
N ALA A 557 25.73 -46.82 -0.44
CA ALA A 557 26.21 -47.57 -1.61
C ALA A 557 26.49 -46.63 -2.79
N VAL A 558 27.55 -46.93 -3.55
CA VAL A 558 28.06 -46.05 -4.62
C VAL A 558 28.05 -46.75 -5.96
N MET A 559 27.55 -46.06 -6.97
CA MET A 559 27.76 -46.37 -8.39
C MET A 559 28.69 -45.31 -8.98
N TRP A 560 29.84 -45.73 -9.51
CA TRP A 560 30.84 -44.81 -10.05
C TRP A 560 31.25 -45.21 -11.47
N LEU A 561 30.96 -44.34 -12.44
CA LEU A 561 31.55 -44.40 -13.77
C LEU A 561 32.95 -43.79 -13.71
N ALA A 562 33.99 -44.58 -13.93
CA ALA A 562 35.38 -44.18 -13.87
C ALA A 562 36.01 -44.17 -15.28
N PRO A 563 35.78 -43.11 -16.08
CA PRO A 563 36.19 -43.05 -17.49
C PRO A 563 37.71 -42.94 -17.71
N ASN A 564 38.48 -42.51 -16.69
CA ASN A 564 39.91 -42.24 -16.84
C ASN A 564 40.82 -43.42 -16.45
N LEU A 565 40.24 -44.57 -16.10
CA LEU A 565 41.03 -45.79 -15.97
C LEU A 565 41.55 -46.17 -17.37
N THR A 566 42.72 -46.82 -17.44
CA THR A 566 43.25 -47.40 -18.69
C THR A 566 42.16 -48.19 -19.45
N TYR A 567 41.28 -48.83 -18.69
CA TYR A 567 40.01 -49.35 -19.18
C TYR A 567 38.85 -48.77 -18.38
N PRO A 568 37.97 -47.96 -19.00
CA PRO A 568 36.80 -47.40 -18.34
C PRO A 568 35.96 -48.48 -17.65
N ALA A 569 35.49 -48.18 -16.44
CA ALA A 569 34.72 -49.13 -15.65
C ALA A 569 33.49 -48.48 -14.99
N LEU A 570 32.43 -49.27 -14.85
CA LEU A 570 31.35 -49.05 -13.89
C LEU A 570 31.72 -49.81 -12.60
N LEU A 571 31.98 -49.06 -11.54
CA LEU A 571 32.33 -49.58 -10.23
C LEU A 571 31.11 -49.51 -9.31
N LEU A 572 30.81 -50.62 -8.64
CA LEU A 572 29.68 -50.77 -7.74
C LEU A 572 30.21 -51.10 -6.34
N TYR A 573 30.07 -50.17 -5.39
CA TYR A 573 30.54 -50.34 -4.03
C TYR A 573 29.39 -50.51 -3.05
N ASN A 574 29.58 -51.37 -2.05
CA ASN A 574 28.72 -51.37 -0.88
C ASN A 574 28.92 -50.10 -0.04
N ALA A 575 28.01 -49.85 0.90
CA ALA A 575 28.04 -48.67 1.77
C ALA A 575 29.35 -48.49 2.56
N ALA A 576 30.01 -49.59 2.92
CA ALA A 576 31.25 -49.55 3.69
C ALA A 576 32.51 -49.39 2.81
N GLY A 577 32.38 -49.38 1.47
CA GLY A 577 33.52 -49.37 0.54
C GLY A 577 34.40 -50.62 0.59
N THR A 578 34.02 -51.65 1.36
CA THR A 578 34.81 -52.86 1.60
C THR A 578 34.57 -53.97 0.58
N LYS A 579 33.48 -53.88 -0.19
CA LYS A 579 33.12 -54.82 -1.26
C LYS A 579 32.79 -54.03 -2.51
N ALA A 580 33.37 -54.45 -3.63
CA ALA A 580 33.23 -53.76 -4.91
C ALA A 580 33.02 -54.78 -6.04
N ALA A 581 32.09 -54.54 -6.96
CA ALA A 581 32.04 -55.25 -8.23
C ALA A 581 32.34 -54.25 -9.34
N ASN A 582 32.89 -54.72 -10.46
CA ASN A 582 33.16 -53.85 -11.60
C ASN A 582 32.72 -54.49 -12.92
N VAL A 583 32.26 -53.63 -13.83
CA VAL A 583 32.03 -53.95 -15.24
C VAL A 583 32.97 -53.04 -16.02
N ALA A 584 33.90 -53.62 -16.77
CA ALA A 584 34.92 -52.87 -17.48
C ALA A 584 35.14 -53.43 -18.88
N VAL A 585 35.71 -52.60 -19.75
CA VAL A 585 36.39 -53.13 -20.93
C VAL A 585 37.73 -53.71 -20.46
N SER A 586 38.24 -54.74 -21.12
CA SER A 586 39.61 -55.21 -20.96
C SER A 586 40.24 -55.40 -22.33
N GLU A 587 41.49 -54.95 -22.48
CA GLU A 587 42.28 -55.17 -23.70
C GLU A 587 43.54 -55.96 -23.36
N PRO A 588 43.45 -57.28 -23.14
CA PRO A 588 44.62 -58.12 -22.89
C PRO A 588 45.59 -58.13 -24.08
N VAL A 589 45.10 -57.79 -25.29
CA VAL A 589 45.89 -57.52 -26.50
C VAL A 589 45.40 -56.19 -27.08
N THR A 590 46.33 -55.34 -27.53
CA THR A 590 45.99 -54.04 -28.14
C THR A 590 45.00 -54.20 -29.29
N GLY A 591 43.84 -53.56 -29.18
CA GLY A 591 42.78 -53.59 -30.20
C GLY A 591 41.64 -54.59 -29.95
N ASP A 592 41.72 -55.42 -28.90
CA ASP A 592 40.55 -56.17 -28.42
C ASP A 592 39.63 -55.25 -27.60
N ALA A 593 38.33 -55.51 -27.54
CA ALA A 593 37.38 -54.76 -26.70
C ALA A 593 36.54 -55.74 -25.87
N ASN A 594 37.20 -56.49 -24.99
CA ASN A 594 36.53 -57.55 -24.24
C ASN A 594 35.68 -56.93 -23.12
N LEU A 595 34.47 -57.43 -22.90
CA LEU A 595 33.63 -57.02 -21.78
C LEU A 595 33.91 -57.93 -20.59
N GLU A 596 34.42 -57.38 -19.50
CA GLU A 596 34.74 -58.10 -18.27
C GLU A 596 33.84 -57.64 -17.12
N MET A 597 33.29 -58.60 -16.39
CA MET A 597 32.51 -58.38 -15.17
C MET A 597 33.16 -59.18 -14.04
N VAL A 598 33.51 -58.51 -12.93
CA VAL A 598 34.12 -59.17 -11.78
C VAL A 598 33.33 -58.85 -10.52
N SER A 599 33.04 -59.89 -9.74
CA SER A 599 32.42 -59.73 -8.43
C SER A 599 33.41 -59.17 -7.41
N GLY A 600 32.88 -58.69 -6.28
CA GLY A 600 33.73 -58.37 -5.14
C GLY A 600 34.37 -59.58 -4.48
N PRO A 601 35.47 -59.36 -3.74
CA PRO A 601 36.17 -60.42 -3.05
C PRO A 601 35.30 -61.03 -1.95
N PHE A 602 35.20 -62.35 -1.93
CA PHE A 602 34.55 -63.12 -0.87
C PHE A 602 35.48 -64.19 -0.32
N SER A 603 35.19 -64.67 0.89
CA SER A 603 35.93 -65.76 1.51
C SER A 603 35.30 -67.10 1.12
N ALA A 604 36.09 -68.00 0.56
CA ALA A 604 35.68 -69.37 0.26
C ALA A 604 36.91 -70.28 0.13
N ASN A 605 36.75 -71.58 0.46
CA ASN A 605 37.77 -72.62 0.25
C ASN A 605 39.16 -72.28 0.84
N GLY A 606 39.23 -71.56 1.97
CA GLY A 606 40.50 -71.19 2.61
C GLY A 606 41.14 -69.89 2.07
N TYR A 607 40.54 -69.26 1.06
CA TYR A 607 40.99 -67.98 0.50
C TYR A 607 40.09 -66.85 0.97
N ASN A 608 40.67 -65.68 1.23
CA ASN A 608 39.94 -64.48 1.69
C ASN A 608 39.61 -63.48 0.58
N GLN A 609 40.09 -63.74 -0.64
CA GLN A 609 39.98 -62.85 -1.80
C GLN A 609 39.57 -63.64 -3.05
N MET A 610 38.49 -64.41 -2.97
CA MET A 610 37.92 -65.10 -4.13
C MET A 610 37.03 -64.16 -4.94
N VAL A 611 37.05 -64.26 -6.26
CA VAL A 611 36.17 -63.51 -7.16
C VAL A 611 35.55 -64.40 -8.22
N TRP A 612 34.35 -64.04 -8.66
CA TRP A 612 33.77 -64.54 -9.90
C TRP A 612 34.10 -63.56 -11.01
N ARG A 613 34.60 -64.08 -12.14
CA ARG A 613 34.86 -63.32 -13.34
C ARG A 613 34.01 -63.87 -14.49
N SER A 614 33.42 -62.97 -15.26
CA SER A 614 32.81 -63.26 -16.56
C SER A 614 33.51 -62.41 -17.62
N VAL A 615 33.95 -63.00 -18.73
CA VAL A 615 34.59 -62.30 -19.85
C VAL A 615 33.91 -62.69 -21.14
N LEU A 616 33.47 -61.69 -21.90
CA LEU A 616 33.09 -61.82 -23.31
C LEU A 616 34.21 -61.20 -24.14
N ALA A 617 35.07 -62.05 -24.69
CA ALA A 617 36.19 -61.67 -25.51
C ALA A 617 35.93 -61.95 -27.00
N ARG A 618 36.80 -61.41 -27.86
CA ARG A 618 36.72 -61.58 -29.33
C ARG A 618 36.45 -63.02 -29.75
N ASP A 619 37.23 -63.95 -29.21
CA ASP A 619 37.22 -65.37 -29.60
C ASP A 619 36.90 -66.30 -28.42
N ALA A 620 36.47 -65.76 -27.27
CA ALA A 620 36.18 -66.58 -26.08
C ALA A 620 35.08 -66.01 -25.17
N ALA A 621 34.28 -66.87 -24.55
CA ALA A 621 33.37 -66.54 -23.45
C ALA A 621 33.74 -67.37 -22.22
N VAL A 622 33.93 -66.70 -21.09
CA VAL A 622 34.44 -67.33 -19.86
C VAL A 622 33.59 -66.91 -18.67
N ILE A 623 33.23 -67.87 -17.81
CA ILE A 623 32.77 -67.63 -16.45
C ILE A 623 33.64 -68.49 -15.54
N GLU A 624 34.37 -67.89 -14.61
CA GLU A 624 35.28 -68.64 -13.76
C GLU A 624 35.43 -68.04 -12.38
N ARG A 625 35.85 -68.88 -11.43
CA ARG A 625 36.19 -68.44 -10.09
C ARG A 625 37.70 -68.41 -9.91
N LEU A 626 38.19 -67.29 -9.38
CA LEU A 626 39.61 -67.02 -9.22
C LEU A 626 39.94 -66.72 -7.77
N ALA A 627 41.14 -67.11 -7.34
CA ALA A 627 41.77 -66.56 -6.16
C ALA A 627 42.58 -65.32 -6.57
N ALA A 628 42.20 -64.16 -6.05
CA ALA A 628 42.80 -62.86 -6.37
C ALA A 628 43.87 -62.47 -5.32
N ASP A 629 44.86 -63.33 -5.09
CA ASP A 629 45.95 -63.05 -4.16
C ASP A 629 47.08 -62.26 -4.83
N ALA A 630 47.00 -60.93 -4.76
CA ALA A 630 48.08 -59.94 -4.95
C ALA A 630 49.15 -60.15 -6.07
N THR A 631 48.91 -60.98 -7.09
CA THR A 631 49.85 -61.27 -8.20
C THR A 631 49.18 -61.02 -9.56
N PRO A 632 49.96 -60.75 -10.63
CA PRO A 632 49.43 -60.24 -11.90
C PRO A 632 48.58 -61.24 -12.70
N SER A 633 48.48 -62.48 -12.23
CA SER A 633 47.76 -63.57 -12.90
C SER A 633 46.97 -64.33 -11.84
N ALA A 634 45.72 -63.91 -11.63
CA ALA A 634 44.79 -64.55 -10.72
C ALA A 634 44.67 -66.06 -11.01
N ARG A 635 44.78 -66.89 -9.97
CA ARG A 635 44.80 -68.35 -10.08
C ARG A 635 43.39 -68.91 -10.20
N ARG A 636 43.16 -69.86 -11.11
CA ARG A 636 41.85 -70.50 -11.33
C ARG A 636 41.60 -71.55 -10.26
N ILE A 637 40.65 -71.24 -9.36
CA ILE A 637 40.30 -72.09 -8.22
C ILE A 637 38.78 -72.13 -8.07
N GLY A 638 38.12 -72.98 -8.85
CA GLY A 638 36.69 -73.22 -8.74
C GLY A 638 36.00 -73.63 -10.03
N GLY A 639 34.69 -73.41 -10.06
CA GLY A 639 33.89 -73.63 -11.26
C GLY A 639 34.37 -72.77 -12.42
N ARG A 640 34.42 -73.37 -13.61
CA ARG A 640 34.81 -72.74 -14.86
C ARG A 640 33.88 -73.20 -15.99
N ILE A 641 33.42 -72.22 -16.76
CA ILE A 641 32.80 -72.37 -18.07
C ILE A 641 33.70 -71.58 -19.02
N PHE A 642 34.27 -72.23 -20.02
CA PHE A 642 35.17 -71.59 -20.97
C PHE A 642 34.80 -72.07 -22.36
N MET A 643 34.53 -71.16 -23.27
CA MET A 643 34.16 -71.47 -24.65
C MET A 643 35.02 -70.63 -25.57
N ASN A 644 35.67 -71.24 -26.55
CA ASN A 644 36.35 -70.54 -27.63
C ASN A 644 36.21 -71.34 -28.95
N GLY A 645 36.81 -70.85 -30.02
CA GLY A 645 36.78 -71.54 -31.32
C GLY A 645 37.42 -72.95 -31.33
N ALA A 646 38.18 -73.33 -30.31
CA ALA A 646 38.92 -74.59 -30.24
C ALA A 646 38.30 -75.62 -29.28
N LEU A 647 37.61 -75.19 -28.22
CA LEU A 647 36.96 -76.08 -27.26
C LEU A 647 35.93 -75.32 -26.40
N ALA A 648 34.97 -76.07 -25.86
CA ALA A 648 34.11 -75.68 -24.75
C ALA A 648 34.41 -76.57 -23.54
N ASN A 649 34.77 -75.96 -22.42
CA ASN A 649 35.06 -76.62 -21.15
C ASN A 649 34.04 -76.19 -20.10
N PHE A 650 33.47 -77.16 -19.38
CA PHE A 650 32.72 -76.94 -18.14
C PHE A 650 33.30 -77.84 -17.04
N GLY A 651 33.61 -77.30 -15.88
CA GLY A 651 34.18 -78.09 -14.81
C GLY A 651 34.64 -77.33 -13.58
N TYR A 652 35.29 -78.04 -12.67
CA TYR A 652 36.03 -77.47 -11.54
C TYR A 652 37.53 -77.47 -11.87
N VAL A 653 38.18 -76.33 -11.76
CA VAL A 653 39.64 -76.20 -11.94
C VAL A 653 40.25 -75.81 -10.61
N ASN A 654 41.31 -76.50 -10.20
CA ASN A 654 42.15 -76.08 -9.07
C ASN A 654 43.61 -76.11 -9.52
N GLU A 655 44.17 -74.92 -9.75
CA GLU A 655 45.57 -74.79 -10.15
C GLU A 655 46.55 -75.07 -9.01
N ASP A 656 46.13 -74.94 -7.76
CA ASP A 656 46.97 -75.27 -6.59
C ASP A 656 47.05 -76.78 -6.38
N THR A 657 45.95 -77.49 -6.67
CA THR A 657 45.89 -78.95 -6.62
C THR A 657 45.34 -79.48 -7.95
N PRO A 658 46.16 -79.64 -9.01
CA PRO A 658 45.69 -80.07 -10.33
C PRO A 658 44.95 -81.41 -10.33
N ALA A 659 45.24 -82.30 -9.36
CA ALA A 659 44.53 -83.56 -9.17
C ALA A 659 43.04 -83.41 -8.81
N GLU A 660 42.63 -82.25 -8.29
CA GLU A 660 41.23 -81.93 -8.00
C GLU A 660 40.49 -81.32 -9.20
N THR A 661 41.20 -81.05 -10.31
CA THR A 661 40.59 -80.51 -11.52
C THR A 661 39.73 -81.57 -12.20
N THR A 662 38.45 -81.26 -12.39
CA THR A 662 37.48 -82.09 -13.11
C THR A 662 36.89 -81.27 -14.26
N THR A 663 37.18 -81.65 -15.50
CA THR A 663 36.72 -80.90 -16.68
C THR A 663 36.03 -81.81 -17.67
N PHE A 664 34.88 -81.37 -18.16
CA PHE A 664 34.29 -81.88 -19.39
C PHE A 664 34.74 -80.98 -20.53
N ILE A 665 35.42 -81.53 -21.53
CA ILE A 665 35.91 -80.79 -22.70
C ILE A 665 35.17 -81.30 -23.93
N ALA A 666 34.50 -80.38 -24.64
CA ALA A 666 33.89 -80.61 -25.94
C ALA A 666 34.70 -79.87 -27.00
N GLU A 667 35.36 -80.62 -27.88
CA GLU A 667 36.05 -80.07 -29.05
C GLU A 667 35.06 -79.90 -30.22
N PRO A 668 35.22 -78.88 -31.08
CA PRO A 668 34.41 -78.67 -32.26
C PRO A 668 34.33 -79.93 -33.12
N ASN A 669 33.11 -80.32 -33.49
CA ASN A 669 32.80 -81.52 -34.28
C ASN A 669 33.10 -82.87 -33.59
N LEU A 670 33.61 -82.89 -32.35
CA LEU A 670 33.96 -84.12 -31.64
C LEU A 670 32.93 -84.52 -30.57
N ALA A 671 32.33 -83.55 -29.88
CA ALA A 671 31.29 -83.79 -28.89
C ALA A 671 30.12 -82.82 -29.12
N THR A 672 28.95 -83.35 -29.49
CA THR A 672 27.70 -82.60 -29.71
C THR A 672 26.63 -83.05 -28.73
N VAL A 673 25.88 -82.10 -28.15
CA VAL A 673 24.66 -82.39 -27.40
C VAL A 673 23.50 -81.89 -28.22
N GLY A 674 22.81 -82.80 -28.90
CA GLY A 674 21.64 -82.50 -29.74
C GLY A 674 20.52 -83.49 -29.41
N ASN A 675 19.26 -83.01 -29.36
CA ASN A 675 18.09 -83.85 -29.08
C ASN A 675 18.19 -84.67 -27.77
N GLY A 676 18.80 -84.08 -26.72
CA GLY A 676 18.94 -84.73 -25.41
C GLY A 676 19.96 -85.88 -25.36
N ARG A 677 20.77 -86.08 -26.40
CA ARG A 677 21.83 -87.10 -26.45
C ARG A 677 23.21 -86.45 -26.60
N LEU A 678 24.15 -86.85 -25.75
CA LEU A 678 25.57 -86.58 -25.95
C LEU A 678 26.10 -87.54 -27.03
N ALA A 679 26.47 -87.01 -28.18
CA ALA A 679 27.08 -87.72 -29.28
C ALA A 679 28.55 -87.33 -29.39
N VAL A 680 29.44 -88.29 -29.15
CA VAL A 680 30.87 -88.15 -29.43
C VAL A 680 31.12 -88.72 -30.83
N SER A 681 31.49 -87.88 -31.79
CA SER A 681 31.77 -88.28 -33.17
C SER A 681 33.29 -88.33 -33.37
N ALA A 682 33.82 -89.48 -33.79
CA ALA A 682 35.24 -89.62 -34.06
C ALA A 682 35.63 -88.81 -35.32
N PRO A 683 36.86 -88.26 -35.43
CA PRO A 683 37.33 -87.70 -36.68
C PRO A 683 37.33 -88.80 -37.76
N ALA A 684 37.16 -88.42 -39.02
CA ALA A 684 36.89 -89.31 -40.16
C ALA A 684 37.98 -90.38 -40.47
N SER A 685 39.01 -90.56 -39.64
CA SER A 685 40.14 -91.46 -39.90
C SER A 685 40.60 -92.35 -38.73
N SER A 686 39.85 -92.52 -37.64
CA SER A 686 40.21 -93.49 -36.58
C SER A 686 38.99 -94.13 -35.90
N PHE A 687 38.93 -95.46 -35.89
CA PHE A 687 37.91 -96.26 -35.21
C PHE A 687 38.00 -96.09 -33.69
N SER A 688 37.32 -95.11 -33.11
CA SER A 688 36.98 -95.10 -31.68
C SER A 688 35.79 -94.17 -31.43
N ALA A 689 34.62 -94.73 -31.08
CA ALA A 689 33.44 -93.94 -30.70
C ALA A 689 33.50 -93.42 -29.25
N LEU A 690 34.49 -93.86 -28.45
CA LEU A 690 34.81 -93.36 -27.11
C LEU A 690 36.25 -93.77 -26.76
N TYR A 691 37.17 -92.82 -26.68
CA TYR A 691 38.55 -93.04 -26.23
C TYR A 691 38.66 -92.68 -24.74
N VAL A 692 39.05 -93.63 -23.90
CA VAL A 692 39.24 -93.41 -22.45
C VAL A 692 40.62 -93.91 -22.07
N GLU A 693 41.47 -93.03 -21.59
CA GLU A 693 42.83 -93.33 -21.13
C GLU A 693 42.96 -92.98 -19.65
N ALA A 694 43.66 -93.82 -18.89
CA ALA A 694 43.97 -93.53 -17.49
C ALA A 694 45.06 -92.46 -17.41
N GLY A 695 44.77 -91.32 -16.80
CA GLY A 695 45.83 -90.42 -16.34
C GLY A 695 46.70 -91.13 -15.29
N VAL A 696 47.98 -90.75 -15.20
CA VAL A 696 48.99 -91.38 -14.30
C VAL A 696 48.58 -91.50 -12.83
N ALA A 697 47.59 -90.73 -12.35
CA ALA A 697 47.07 -90.77 -10.98
C ALA A 697 45.68 -91.42 -10.84
N HIS A 698 45.06 -91.93 -11.92
CA HIS A 698 43.71 -92.47 -11.87
C HIS A 698 43.66 -93.89 -11.26
N THR A 699 42.93 -94.06 -10.17
CA THR A 699 42.82 -95.33 -9.44
C THR A 699 41.48 -96.05 -9.60
N GLY A 700 40.50 -95.42 -10.27
CA GLY A 700 39.15 -95.94 -10.49
C GLY A 700 38.95 -96.68 -11.82
N TYR A 701 37.70 -97.06 -12.10
CA TYR A 701 37.30 -97.61 -13.40
C TYR A 701 37.26 -96.52 -14.49
N LEU A 702 37.84 -96.80 -15.65
CA LEU A 702 37.81 -95.95 -16.85
C LEU A 702 36.40 -95.83 -17.43
N LEU A 703 35.64 -96.93 -17.42
CA LEU A 703 34.23 -96.93 -17.80
C LEU A 703 33.46 -97.80 -16.82
N ARG A 704 32.37 -97.29 -16.27
CA ARG A 704 31.55 -98.02 -15.29
C ARG A 704 30.08 -97.87 -15.64
N LEU A 705 29.45 -98.98 -15.99
CA LEU A 705 28.00 -99.10 -16.05
C LEU A 705 27.56 -99.91 -14.83
N PHE A 706 26.80 -99.29 -13.93
CA PHE A 706 26.26 -99.94 -12.74
C PHE A 706 24.74 -99.83 -12.70
N ARG A 707 24.09 -100.82 -12.10
CA ARG A 707 22.66 -100.82 -11.79
C ARG A 707 22.52 -101.33 -10.36
N ASP A 708 21.72 -100.64 -9.54
CA ASP A 708 21.45 -101.00 -8.14
C ASP A 708 22.74 -101.17 -7.32
N SER A 709 23.66 -100.21 -7.48
CA SER A 709 24.98 -100.20 -6.82
C SER A 709 25.93 -101.36 -7.21
N ALA A 710 25.54 -102.23 -8.15
CA ALA A 710 26.36 -103.31 -8.66
C ALA A 710 26.93 -102.99 -10.05
N ASN A 711 28.23 -103.26 -10.23
CA ASN A 711 28.92 -103.10 -11.50
C ASN A 711 28.46 -104.16 -12.49
N ARG A 712 27.87 -103.73 -13.62
CA ARG A 712 27.43 -104.64 -14.70
C ARG A 712 28.48 -104.74 -15.79
N PHE A 713 29.16 -103.63 -16.05
CA PHE A 713 30.30 -103.53 -16.95
C PHE A 713 31.29 -102.53 -16.38
N THR A 714 32.54 -102.95 -16.17
CA THR A 714 33.61 -102.05 -15.78
C THR A 714 34.84 -102.27 -16.65
N VAL A 715 35.49 -101.18 -17.04
CA VAL A 715 36.86 -101.18 -17.55
C VAL A 715 37.73 -100.58 -16.45
N ASP A 716 38.68 -101.31 -15.90
CA ASP A 716 39.61 -100.76 -14.90
C ASP A 716 40.69 -99.88 -15.54
N LYS A 717 41.53 -99.26 -14.71
CA LYS A 717 42.63 -98.37 -15.15
C LYS A 717 43.64 -99.03 -16.10
N ASP A 718 43.73 -100.36 -16.09
CA ASP A 718 44.66 -101.13 -16.92
C ASP A 718 43.97 -101.64 -18.21
N GLY A 719 42.72 -101.25 -18.44
CA GLY A 719 41.93 -101.65 -19.61
C GLY A 719 41.22 -103.00 -19.44
N ASN A 720 41.30 -103.64 -18.27
CA ASN A 720 40.64 -104.92 -18.06
C ASN A 720 39.12 -104.71 -17.99
N THR A 721 38.40 -105.50 -18.78
CA THR A 721 36.94 -105.45 -18.82
C THR A 721 36.34 -106.54 -17.94
N THR A 722 35.48 -106.17 -17.00
CA THR A 722 34.68 -107.08 -16.18
C THR A 722 33.21 -106.96 -16.55
N VAL A 723 32.57 -108.07 -16.92
CA VAL A 723 31.14 -108.17 -17.20
C VAL A 723 30.51 -109.19 -16.24
N SER A 724 29.56 -108.75 -15.42
CA SER A 724 28.92 -109.63 -14.42
C SER A 724 27.67 -110.30 -15.00
N GLY A 725 27.73 -111.59 -15.35
CA GLY A 725 26.53 -112.42 -15.61
C GLY A 725 26.53 -113.45 -16.76
N MET A 726 27.63 -113.77 -17.45
CA MET A 726 27.61 -114.84 -18.47
C MET A 726 29.01 -115.48 -18.61
N LEU A 727 29.12 -116.77 -18.24
CA LEU A 727 30.33 -117.61 -18.13
C LEU A 727 31.41 -117.16 -17.12
N THR A 728 31.47 -117.84 -15.96
CA THR A 728 32.58 -117.76 -15.00
C THR A 728 33.20 -119.15 -14.83
N THR A 729 34.53 -119.23 -14.68
CA THR A 729 35.29 -120.48 -14.50
C THR A 729 34.68 -121.36 -13.40
N GLY A 730 34.15 -122.54 -13.76
CA GLY A 730 33.59 -123.51 -12.81
C GLY A 730 32.26 -124.14 -13.19
N ASN A 731 31.63 -123.75 -14.31
CA ASN A 731 30.43 -124.38 -14.85
C ASN A 731 30.72 -125.27 -16.09
N GLN A 732 31.98 -125.54 -16.41
CA GLN A 732 32.36 -126.40 -17.53
C GLN A 732 33.59 -127.24 -17.20
N ALA A 733 33.54 -128.54 -17.53
CA ALA A 733 34.69 -129.45 -17.51
C ALA A 733 34.89 -130.03 -18.90
N VAL A 734 36.14 -130.28 -19.25
CA VAL A 734 36.52 -130.98 -20.49
C VAL A 734 37.63 -131.98 -20.16
N GLY A 735 37.74 -133.04 -20.96
CA GLY A 735 38.83 -134.00 -20.80
C GLY A 735 38.85 -135.05 -21.90
N ARG A 736 39.74 -136.03 -21.74
CA ARG A 736 39.87 -137.17 -22.65
C ARG A 736 40.09 -138.44 -21.86
N VAL A 737 39.45 -139.52 -22.26
CA VAL A 737 39.60 -140.85 -21.65
C VAL A 737 39.82 -141.90 -22.72
N THR A 738 40.68 -142.89 -22.47
CA THR A 738 40.89 -144.00 -23.41
C THR A 738 40.11 -145.20 -22.94
N ILE A 739 39.25 -145.73 -23.81
CA ILE A 739 38.40 -146.89 -23.55
C ILE A 739 38.85 -148.02 -24.47
N THR A 740 39.10 -149.21 -23.91
CA THR A 740 39.48 -150.42 -24.65
C THR A 740 38.36 -151.45 -24.50
N PRO A 741 37.62 -151.80 -25.56
CA PRO A 741 36.54 -152.77 -25.45
C PRO A 741 37.05 -154.16 -25.08
N SER A 742 36.39 -154.82 -24.13
CA SER A 742 36.76 -156.19 -23.72
C SER A 742 36.39 -157.24 -24.78
N ALA A 743 35.44 -156.92 -25.67
CA ALA A 743 35.09 -157.69 -26.85
C ALA A 743 34.59 -156.77 -27.97
N ALA A 744 34.76 -157.20 -29.22
CA ALA A 744 34.23 -156.51 -30.39
C ALA A 744 32.70 -156.30 -30.31
N ASN A 745 32.22 -155.16 -30.81
CA ASN A 745 30.82 -154.71 -30.83
C ASN A 745 30.13 -154.61 -29.47
N THR A 746 30.88 -154.61 -28.36
CA THR A 746 30.33 -154.49 -27.02
C THR A 746 30.47 -153.05 -26.51
N PRO A 747 29.37 -152.35 -26.12
CA PRO A 747 29.47 -151.04 -25.49
C PRO A 747 30.30 -151.12 -24.20
N THR A 748 31.41 -150.40 -24.19
CA THR A 748 32.35 -150.34 -23.07
C THR A 748 32.40 -148.92 -22.55
N SER A 749 32.36 -148.72 -21.24
CA SER A 749 32.42 -147.39 -20.64
C SER A 749 33.60 -147.19 -19.72
N THR A 750 33.90 -145.93 -19.47
CA THR A 750 34.74 -145.50 -18.37
C THR A 750 34.12 -144.26 -17.74
N THR A 751 34.08 -144.22 -16.42
CA THR A 751 33.67 -143.04 -15.68
C THR A 751 34.81 -142.05 -15.67
N VAL A 752 34.52 -140.81 -16.06
CA VAL A 752 35.44 -139.70 -15.98
C VAL A 752 34.98 -138.79 -14.85
N THR A 753 35.92 -138.42 -13.99
CA THR A 753 35.66 -137.50 -12.90
C THR A 753 36.34 -136.16 -13.20
N TYR A 754 35.73 -135.09 -12.73
CA TYR A 754 36.21 -133.73 -12.86
C TYR A 754 35.86 -132.93 -11.62
N ALA A 755 36.52 -131.79 -11.45
CA ALA A 755 36.21 -130.88 -10.35
C ALA A 755 34.73 -130.48 -10.42
N GLN A 756 34.10 -130.36 -9.25
CA GLN A 756 32.66 -130.12 -9.13
C GLN A 756 32.21 -128.89 -9.94
N LEU A 757 31.43 -129.15 -10.98
CA LEU A 757 30.79 -128.16 -11.83
C LEU A 757 29.60 -127.54 -11.13
N LYS A 758 29.50 -126.22 -11.27
CA LYS A 758 28.37 -125.42 -10.82
C LYS A 758 27.22 -125.55 -11.82
N GLY A 759 26.02 -125.81 -11.32
CA GLY A 759 24.79 -126.02 -12.09
C GLY A 759 23.88 -127.01 -11.37
N THR A 760 22.59 -127.03 -11.69
CA THR A 760 21.66 -128.06 -11.19
C THR A 760 21.35 -129.11 -12.26
N THR A 761 21.64 -128.80 -13.51
CA THR A 761 21.52 -129.71 -14.66
C THR A 761 22.81 -129.72 -15.45
N PHE A 762 23.23 -130.87 -15.95
CA PHE A 762 24.51 -131.04 -16.61
C PHE A 762 24.33 -131.70 -17.97
N ASP A 763 24.79 -131.02 -19.01
CA ASP A 763 24.78 -131.54 -20.37
C ASP A 763 26.18 -132.04 -20.71
N GLY A 764 26.26 -133.33 -21.07
CA GLY A 764 27.50 -133.98 -21.45
C GLY A 764 27.56 -134.26 -22.93
N PHE A 765 28.74 -134.04 -23.49
CA PHE A 765 29.07 -134.28 -24.89
C PHE A 765 30.31 -135.15 -24.94
N ALA A 766 30.29 -136.23 -25.73
CA ALA A 766 31.44 -137.10 -25.95
C ALA A 766 31.61 -137.38 -27.44
N CYS A 767 32.86 -137.48 -27.87
CA CYS A 767 33.23 -137.79 -29.24
C CYS A 767 34.52 -138.61 -29.27
N SER A 768 34.53 -139.71 -30.01
CA SER A 768 35.74 -140.53 -30.18
C SER A 768 36.75 -139.80 -31.04
N ALA A 769 37.99 -139.78 -30.59
CA ALA A 769 39.12 -139.39 -31.39
C ALA A 769 39.76 -140.63 -32.04
N THR A 770 39.21 -141.02 -33.18
CA THR A 770 39.76 -142.08 -34.03
C THR A 770 39.68 -141.65 -35.50
N THR A 771 40.51 -142.25 -36.37
CA THR A 771 40.48 -142.00 -37.82
C THR A 771 39.53 -142.95 -38.57
N VAL A 772 38.92 -143.91 -37.87
CA VAL A 772 37.95 -144.89 -38.43
C VAL A 772 36.56 -144.87 -37.74
N PRO A 773 35.98 -143.70 -37.39
CA PRO A 773 34.65 -143.63 -36.79
C PRO A 773 33.57 -144.03 -37.81
N GLY A 774 32.46 -144.61 -37.32
CA GLY A 774 31.36 -145.15 -38.12
C GLY A 774 31.62 -146.51 -38.77
N THR A 775 32.86 -146.83 -39.12
CA THR A 775 33.24 -148.14 -39.70
C THR A 775 33.84 -149.09 -38.66
N ARG A 776 34.59 -148.57 -37.69
CA ARG A 776 35.06 -149.34 -36.53
C ARG A 776 34.49 -148.86 -35.21
N VAL A 777 34.48 -147.56 -34.91
CA VAL A 777 33.76 -147.04 -33.72
C VAL A 777 32.34 -146.74 -34.12
N THR A 778 31.39 -147.57 -33.68
CA THR A 778 30.00 -147.51 -34.11
C THR A 778 29.13 -146.69 -33.15
N GLY A 779 29.61 -146.37 -31.95
CA GLY A 779 28.90 -145.50 -31.02
C GLY A 779 29.81 -144.85 -30.00
N VAL A 780 29.51 -143.59 -29.69
CA VAL A 780 30.08 -142.85 -28.56
C VAL A 780 28.96 -142.05 -27.93
N SER A 781 28.86 -142.09 -26.61
CA SER A 781 27.89 -141.28 -25.89
C SER A 781 28.39 -140.97 -24.48
N MET A 782 27.67 -140.07 -23.81
CA MET A 782 27.84 -139.84 -22.39
C MET A 782 26.52 -140.02 -21.68
N SER A 783 26.58 -140.54 -20.47
CA SER A 783 25.43 -140.67 -19.59
C SER A 783 25.85 -140.48 -18.14
N ALA A 784 24.87 -140.47 -17.24
CA ALA A 784 25.07 -140.18 -15.81
C ALA A 784 25.93 -138.92 -15.59
N VAL A 785 25.69 -137.90 -16.41
CA VAL A 785 26.40 -136.62 -16.36
C VAL A 785 25.95 -135.88 -15.10
N SER A 786 26.91 -135.54 -14.25
CA SER A 786 26.67 -134.92 -12.96
C SER A 786 27.64 -133.76 -12.72
N ALA A 787 27.57 -133.15 -11.55
CA ALA A 787 28.48 -132.08 -11.17
C ALA A 787 29.95 -132.54 -11.15
N THR A 788 30.24 -133.80 -10.83
CA THR A 788 31.62 -134.24 -10.54
C THR A 788 32.11 -135.35 -11.44
N SER A 789 31.21 -135.96 -12.21
CA SER A 789 31.57 -137.09 -13.06
C SER A 789 30.55 -137.31 -14.16
N ALA A 790 30.98 -138.00 -15.19
CA ALA A 790 30.11 -138.55 -16.20
C ALA A 790 30.62 -139.91 -16.62
N VAL A 791 29.75 -140.74 -17.18
CA VAL A 791 30.14 -142.01 -17.77
C VAL A 791 30.25 -141.82 -19.27
N VAL A 792 31.44 -142.04 -19.80
CA VAL A 792 31.72 -141.98 -21.23
C VAL A 792 31.63 -143.40 -21.77
N TRP A 793 30.81 -143.61 -22.80
CA TRP A 793 30.58 -144.89 -23.45
C TRP A 793 31.20 -144.89 -24.85
N MET A 794 31.71 -146.05 -25.25
CA MET A 794 32.17 -146.31 -26.60
C MET A 794 31.89 -147.75 -27.03
N THR A 795 31.41 -147.92 -28.24
CA THR A 795 31.25 -149.22 -28.91
C THR A 795 32.13 -149.26 -30.15
N ARG A 796 32.91 -150.32 -30.29
CA ARG A 796 33.82 -150.50 -31.43
C ARG A 796 33.78 -151.95 -31.93
N THR A 797 33.91 -152.17 -33.24
CA THR A 797 33.83 -153.47 -33.93
C THR A 797 35.06 -154.36 -33.73
N ASP A 798 36.08 -153.85 -33.04
CA ASP A 798 37.26 -154.57 -32.56
C ASP A 798 37.59 -154.15 -31.11
N THR A 799 38.59 -154.77 -30.48
CA THR A 799 38.96 -154.54 -29.08
C THR A 799 40.08 -153.50 -28.90
N ASN A 800 40.36 -152.69 -29.92
CA ASN A 800 41.43 -151.70 -29.84
C ASN A 800 41.08 -150.53 -28.92
N ALA A 801 42.06 -150.07 -28.14
CA ALA A 801 41.96 -148.88 -27.31
C ALA A 801 41.67 -147.63 -28.16
N THR A 802 40.68 -146.83 -27.77
CA THR A 802 40.34 -145.58 -28.46
C THR A 802 40.10 -144.46 -27.45
N SER A 803 40.69 -143.30 -27.70
CA SER A 803 40.45 -142.11 -26.88
C SER A 803 39.13 -141.44 -27.24
N VAL A 804 38.36 -141.05 -26.25
CA VAL A 804 37.13 -140.27 -26.34
C VAL A 804 37.35 -138.95 -25.62
N SER A 805 37.20 -137.84 -26.36
CA SER A 805 37.18 -136.50 -25.78
C SER A 805 35.77 -136.20 -25.30
N TRP A 806 35.66 -135.57 -24.13
CA TRP A 806 34.39 -135.25 -23.51
C TRP A 806 34.36 -133.84 -22.93
N GLN A 807 33.15 -133.31 -22.82
CA GLN A 807 32.85 -132.02 -22.23
C GLN A 807 31.55 -132.13 -21.43
N VAL A 808 31.51 -131.44 -20.29
CA VAL A 808 30.31 -131.26 -19.49
C VAL A 808 30.13 -129.79 -19.20
N ILE A 809 28.91 -129.29 -19.40
CA ILE A 809 28.52 -127.94 -19.00
C ILE A 809 27.42 -128.06 -17.96
N GLY A 810 27.64 -127.45 -16.79
CA GLY A 810 26.62 -127.19 -15.80
C GLY A 810 25.84 -125.93 -16.14
N ARG A 811 24.52 -126.06 -16.17
CA ARG A 811 23.55 -124.98 -16.35
C ARG A 811 22.68 -124.83 -15.12
#